data_AF-A0A5N7A583-F1
#
_entry.id   AF-A0A5N7A583-F1
#
_cell.length_a   1.000
_cell.length_b   1.000
_cell.length_c   1.000
_cell.angle_alpha   90.00
_cell.angle_beta   90.00
_cell.angle_gamma   90.00
#
_symmetry.space_group_name_H-M   'P 1'
#
loop_
_entity.id
_entity.type
_entity.pdbx_description
1 polymer ?
#
loop_
_entity_poly.entity_id
_entity_poly.type
_entity_poly.pdbx_seq_one_letter_code
_entity_poly.pdbx_strand_id
1 'polypeptide(L)'
;MSYSSVAVRHFTAPKPLLDAMATPRSQPIMEAKITPTSVDGVNGDNVASNSSKKKGSTFANQDSLPKLPIPDLESTCKKYIEALSALQTPREQEETKASVQDFLKSDGPILQEKLKNYASSKTSYIEQFWYDSYLNYDSPVVLNLNPFFLLEDDPTPARNHQVTRAASLVVSALSFVRAVRREELEPDTVRGTPLCMYQYSRLFGTARLPTENGCVISQDPHAKHIVVMCRGQFYWFDVLDENHDLIMTEKDIALNLQVIIGDAEQTPIQDAAKGALGVLSTENRKVWSGLRDILTKDEGSNNAECLNIVDTALFVLCLDYTEPSNTSDLCANMLCGTSEVVKGVQVGTCTNRWYDKLQIIVCQNGSAGINFEHTGVDGHTVLRFASDVYTDTILRFAKTINGQAPTLWATNSPDPAKRDPRSFGDVSTTPRKLEWDMLPELSIALRFAESHLADLLKQHEFRVLEFEGFGKNFITSMGFSPDAFVQMAFQAAYYGLYGRLENTYEPAMTKFFLHGRTEAIRTVTNECANFVQTFWGEKPAEQKVEALKKATEKHTATTKECSKGQGQDRHLYALYCLWQRSFEEGSSSSGNSVVSSSNGYSSPAENGSAVDSPKSPLSDDGVSSTTSYGLRAIRPAPPTPALFSDPGWDKINNTILSTSNCGNPCLRHFGFGPTSADGFGIGYIIKDDSISFCASSKHRQTARFLYTLESYLFEIRKLLRATNRKTASPRTSRAREMEIIAERLQGDHRRGRLVRGDPGAVRRGADTPTTDSGEIEDDGMGGYGFFDAGMLLHALKGLNTDRERNGDKPERRRFVGKKLRLNEY
;
A
#
# COMPACT_ATOMS: atom_id res chain seq x y z
N MET A 1 -10.84 -3.09 57.55
CA MET A 1 -10.27 -4.46 57.48
C MET A 1 -9.20 -4.44 56.40
N SER A 2 -7.94 -4.43 56.81
CA SER A 2 -6.98 -5.55 56.63
C SER A 2 -6.54 -5.81 55.19
N TYR A 3 -5.24 -5.66 54.99
CA TYR A 3 -4.41 -5.99 53.82
C TYR A 3 -4.54 -7.44 53.31
N SER A 4 -4.26 -7.64 52.00
CA SER A 4 -3.31 -8.64 51.43
C SER A 4 -3.47 -8.71 49.90
N SER A 5 -2.51 -8.22 49.09
CA SER A 5 -1.46 -8.96 48.33
C SER A 5 -1.99 -10.14 47.48
N VAL A 6 -1.78 -10.18 46.15
CA VAL A 6 -0.60 -10.77 45.49
C VAL A 6 -0.28 -10.15 44.09
N ALA A 7 1.00 -9.75 43.97
CA ALA A 7 1.95 -9.57 42.85
C ALA A 7 1.55 -9.67 41.34
N VAL A 8 1.95 -8.64 40.59
CA VAL A 8 2.32 -8.70 39.15
C VAL A 8 3.83 -8.41 39.03
N ARG A 9 4.56 -9.27 38.29
CA ARG A 9 6.02 -9.18 38.09
C ARG A 9 6.37 -8.18 36.99
N HIS A 10 7.26 -7.24 37.30
CA HIS A 10 7.92 -6.36 36.33
C HIS A 10 9.25 -6.99 35.85
N PHE A 11 9.50 -6.99 34.54
CA PHE A 11 10.83 -7.28 33.97
C PHE A 11 11.64 -5.98 33.85
N THR A 12 12.74 -5.90 34.59
CA THR A 12 13.76 -4.84 34.53
C THR A 12 14.85 -5.18 33.52
N ALA A 13 15.15 -4.27 32.59
CA ALA A 13 16.31 -4.33 31.71
C ALA A 13 17.63 -3.99 32.47
N PRO A 14 18.75 -4.68 32.21
CA PRO A 14 20.02 -4.40 32.87
C PRO A 14 20.75 -3.18 32.29
N LYS A 15 21.38 -2.40 33.18
CA LYS A 15 22.22 -1.22 32.88
C LYS A 15 23.61 -1.61 32.34
N PRO A 16 24.27 -0.76 31.53
CA PRO A 16 25.60 -1.00 30.98
C PRO A 16 26.72 -0.65 31.98
N LEU A 17 27.83 -1.38 31.89
CA LEU A 17 29.05 -1.22 32.70
C LEU A 17 30.17 -0.64 31.83
N LEU A 18 30.60 0.58 32.12
CA LEU A 18 31.88 1.17 31.71
C LEU A 18 32.36 2.11 32.83
N ASP A 19 33.50 1.79 33.46
CA ASP A 19 34.66 2.68 33.54
C ASP A 19 35.80 2.10 34.40
N ALA A 20 37.04 2.20 33.88
CA ALA A 20 38.26 2.71 34.54
C ALA A 20 39.59 2.07 34.03
N MET A 21 40.27 2.84 33.16
CA MET A 21 41.71 3.06 32.92
C MET A 21 42.82 2.10 33.42
N ALA A 22 43.74 1.68 32.52
CA ALA A 22 45.17 2.09 32.45
C ALA A 22 46.06 1.12 31.62
N THR A 23 46.85 1.66 30.68
CA THR A 23 48.02 1.05 29.98
C THR A 23 49.31 1.15 30.86
N PRO A 24 50.47 0.46 30.64
CA PRO A 24 51.07 0.13 29.31
C PRO A 24 52.02 -1.11 29.16
N ARG A 25 52.38 -1.37 27.87
CA ARG A 25 53.63 -1.95 27.30
C ARG A 25 54.05 -3.41 27.59
N SER A 26 54.08 -4.27 26.56
CA SER A 26 55.27 -4.64 25.73
C SER A 26 55.06 -5.99 25.00
N GLN A 27 55.35 -6.00 23.69
CA GLN A 27 55.47 -7.18 22.79
C GLN A 27 56.75 -8.00 23.07
N PRO A 28 57.08 -9.08 22.31
CA PRO A 28 56.28 -10.11 21.59
C PRO A 28 56.76 -11.55 21.96
N ILE A 29 56.24 -12.61 21.33
CA ILE A 29 57.02 -13.69 20.67
C ILE A 29 56.09 -14.75 20.02
N MET A 30 56.61 -15.22 18.88
CA MET A 30 56.20 -16.11 17.81
C MET A 30 55.77 -17.56 18.15
N GLU A 31 54.90 -18.07 17.26
CA GLU A 31 54.94 -19.42 16.63
C GLU A 31 54.69 -20.66 17.51
N ALA A 32 54.20 -21.81 17.03
CA ALA A 32 53.61 -22.28 15.77
C ALA A 32 52.86 -23.60 16.08
N LYS A 33 52.08 -24.04 15.10
CA LYS A 33 51.43 -25.36 14.88
C LYS A 33 51.94 -26.56 15.69
N ILE A 34 51.04 -27.51 15.98
CA ILE A 34 50.99 -28.88 15.40
C ILE A 34 49.98 -29.74 16.18
N THR A 35 49.02 -30.33 15.46
CA THR A 35 48.19 -31.47 15.87
C THR A 35 49.01 -32.77 15.79
N PRO A 36 48.77 -33.76 16.67
CA PRO A 36 48.28 -35.01 16.09
C PRO A 36 47.26 -35.80 16.96
N THR A 37 46.50 -36.58 16.22
CA THR A 37 45.49 -37.60 16.52
C THR A 37 45.88 -38.68 17.53
N SER A 38 44.90 -39.15 18.32
CA SER A 38 44.73 -40.57 18.66
C SER A 38 43.25 -40.87 19.02
N VAL A 39 42.91 -42.16 18.94
CA VAL A 39 41.61 -42.73 18.61
C VAL A 39 41.01 -43.46 19.84
N ASP A 40 39.68 -43.62 19.81
CA ASP A 40 38.83 -44.63 20.47
C ASP A 40 38.42 -44.49 21.95
N GLY A 41 37.10 -44.52 22.17
CA GLY A 41 36.46 -44.65 23.48
C GLY A 41 34.96 -44.37 23.47
N VAL A 42 34.17 -45.41 23.27
CA VAL A 42 32.70 -45.45 23.13
C VAL A 42 31.96 -45.25 24.47
N ASN A 43 30.81 -44.54 24.40
CA ASN A 43 29.57 -44.59 25.22
C ASN A 43 29.18 -43.32 26.01
N GLY A 44 27.93 -42.91 25.80
CA GLY A 44 27.12 -42.23 26.82
C GLY A 44 26.32 -41.03 26.30
N ASP A 45 25.11 -41.29 25.82
CA ASP A 45 24.09 -40.30 25.50
C ASP A 45 23.92 -39.24 26.60
N ASN A 46 23.98 -37.97 26.20
CA ASN A 46 23.30 -36.87 26.87
C ASN A 46 22.92 -35.83 25.83
N VAL A 47 21.74 -36.03 25.23
CA VAL A 47 21.03 -35.01 24.45
C VAL A 47 20.55 -33.95 25.44
N ALA A 48 21.45 -33.04 25.81
CA ALA A 48 21.08 -31.81 26.47
C ALA A 48 20.44 -30.89 25.43
N SER A 49 19.13 -30.74 25.53
CA SER A 49 18.31 -29.78 24.81
C SER A 49 18.75 -28.35 25.11
N ASN A 50 19.77 -27.87 24.41
CA ASN A 50 20.08 -26.44 24.34
C ASN A 50 19.35 -25.86 23.13
N SER A 51 18.03 -25.69 23.25
CA SER A 51 17.30 -24.78 22.37
C SER A 51 17.63 -23.35 22.81
N SER A 52 18.82 -22.88 22.47
CA SER A 52 19.01 -21.44 22.35
C SER A 52 18.03 -21.00 21.27
N LYS A 53 17.02 -20.20 21.64
CA LYS A 53 16.15 -19.55 20.66
C LYS A 53 17.10 -18.77 19.75
N LYS A 54 17.33 -19.25 18.52
CA LYS A 54 18.09 -18.50 17.52
C LYS A 54 17.40 -17.16 17.38
N LYS A 55 18.13 -16.07 17.67
CA LYS A 55 17.62 -14.71 17.47
C LYS A 55 17.27 -14.58 15.99
N GLY A 56 16.09 -14.05 15.68
CA GLY A 56 15.66 -13.80 14.31
C GLY A 56 16.67 -12.95 13.54
N SER A 57 16.88 -13.27 12.26
CA SER A 57 17.82 -12.54 11.41
C SER A 57 17.19 -11.28 10.80
N THR A 58 15.87 -11.23 10.60
CA THR A 58 15.20 -10.14 9.88
C THR A 58 15.51 -8.75 10.43
N PHE A 59 15.52 -8.59 11.76
CA PHE A 59 15.79 -7.32 12.40
C PHE A 59 17.24 -7.20 12.91
N ALA A 60 18.15 -8.06 12.46
CA ALA A 60 19.53 -8.12 12.99
C ALA A 60 20.30 -6.79 12.88
N ASN A 61 19.99 -5.98 11.86
CA ASN A 61 20.62 -4.68 11.64
C ASN A 61 19.82 -3.49 12.23
N GLN A 62 18.63 -3.72 12.78
CA GLN A 62 17.72 -2.64 13.16
C GLN A 62 18.35 -1.73 14.23
N ASP A 63 19.01 -2.30 15.24
CA ASP A 63 19.64 -1.56 16.34
C ASP A 63 20.91 -0.80 15.93
N SER A 64 21.52 -1.13 14.79
CA SER A 64 22.75 -0.48 14.29
C SER A 64 22.49 0.65 13.31
N LEU A 65 21.23 0.84 12.87
CA LEU A 65 20.87 1.89 11.93
C LEU A 65 20.94 3.27 12.60
N PRO A 66 21.51 4.28 11.91
CA PRO A 66 21.52 5.65 12.43
C PRO A 66 20.11 6.22 12.47
N LYS A 67 19.81 7.10 13.45
CA LYS A 67 18.58 7.90 13.43
C LYS A 67 18.58 8.84 12.22
N LEU A 68 17.40 9.12 11.68
CA LEU A 68 17.24 10.09 10.59
C LEU A 68 17.71 11.48 11.07
N PRO A 69 18.67 12.12 10.40
CA PRO A 69 19.20 13.41 10.84
C PRO A 69 18.16 14.52 10.66
N ILE A 70 18.16 15.49 11.57
CA ILE A 70 17.46 16.76 11.39
C ILE A 70 18.42 17.69 10.63
N PRO A 71 18.07 18.18 9.44
CA PRO A 71 18.91 19.13 8.70
C PRO A 71 19.12 20.44 9.45
N ASP A 72 20.18 21.17 9.06
CA ASP A 72 20.36 22.55 9.48
C ASP A 72 19.23 23.45 8.92
N LEU A 73 18.76 24.40 9.74
CA LEU A 73 17.61 25.24 9.42
C LEU A 73 17.91 26.20 8.25
N GLU A 74 19.08 26.87 8.25
CA GLU A 74 19.46 27.79 7.18
C GLU A 74 19.64 27.04 5.86
N SER A 75 20.29 25.87 5.90
CA SER A 75 20.44 24.97 4.76
C SER A 75 19.09 24.55 4.18
N THR A 76 18.14 24.20 5.04
CA THR A 76 16.76 23.85 4.67
C THR A 76 16.03 25.00 3.97
N CYS A 77 16.09 26.19 4.57
CA CYS A 77 15.46 27.39 4.06
C CYS A 77 16.06 27.82 2.70
N LYS A 78 17.38 27.68 2.53
CA LYS A 78 18.05 27.93 1.25
C LYS A 78 17.54 26.98 0.16
N LYS A 79 17.43 25.69 0.45
CA LYS A 79 16.92 24.69 -0.51
C LYS A 79 15.46 24.91 -0.85
N TYR A 80 14.64 25.34 0.10
CA TYR A 80 13.26 25.73 -0.14
C TYR A 80 13.16 26.88 -1.16
N ILE A 81 13.96 27.94 -0.98
CA ILE A 81 14.05 29.04 -1.94
C ILE A 81 14.53 28.54 -3.32
N GLU A 82 15.53 27.67 -3.36
CA GLU A 82 16.04 27.08 -4.60
C GLU A 82 14.98 26.24 -5.32
N ALA A 83 14.21 25.43 -4.60
CA ALA A 83 13.14 24.58 -5.16
C ALA A 83 11.97 25.39 -5.74
N LEU A 84 11.72 26.59 -5.20
CA LEU A 84 10.70 27.50 -5.72
C LEU A 84 11.16 28.39 -6.87
N SER A 85 12.48 28.55 -7.04
CA SER A 85 13.05 29.56 -7.95
C SER A 85 12.61 29.46 -9.40
N ALA A 86 12.36 28.23 -9.89
CA ALA A 86 11.88 27.99 -11.26
C ALA A 86 10.34 27.99 -11.38
N LEU A 87 9.63 28.09 -10.25
CA LEU A 87 8.16 28.06 -10.15
C LEU A 87 7.56 29.44 -9.83
N GLN A 88 8.41 30.43 -9.55
CA GLN A 88 8.02 31.77 -9.13
C GLN A 88 8.52 32.83 -10.11
N THR A 89 7.74 33.90 -10.23
CA THR A 89 8.19 35.16 -10.83
C THR A 89 9.27 35.80 -9.96
N PRO A 90 10.10 36.71 -10.51
CA PRO A 90 11.12 37.40 -9.72
C PRO A 90 10.56 38.16 -8.51
N ARG A 91 9.33 38.67 -8.62
CA ARG A 91 8.65 39.35 -7.53
C ARG A 91 8.25 38.38 -6.42
N GLU A 92 7.52 37.31 -6.76
CA GLU A 92 7.13 36.27 -5.79
C GLU A 92 8.37 35.70 -5.07
N GLN A 93 9.45 35.46 -5.82
CA GLN A 93 10.70 34.94 -5.25
C GLN A 93 11.30 35.89 -4.19
N GLU A 94 11.25 37.20 -4.42
CA GLU A 94 11.77 38.17 -3.45
C GLU A 94 10.88 38.29 -2.21
N GLU A 95 9.57 38.20 -2.40
CA GLU A 95 8.59 38.10 -1.31
C GLU A 95 8.86 36.83 -0.46
N THR A 96 9.03 35.66 -1.08
CA THR A 96 9.38 34.41 -0.39
C THR A 96 10.72 34.51 0.36
N LYS A 97 11.76 35.12 -0.24
CA LYS A 97 13.04 35.34 0.47
C LYS A 97 12.85 36.21 1.71
N ALA A 98 12.04 37.26 1.63
CA ALA A 98 11.75 38.11 2.78
C ALA A 98 11.03 37.33 3.89
N SER A 99 10.01 36.54 3.53
CA SER A 99 9.28 35.64 4.45
C SER A 99 10.21 34.61 5.11
N VAL A 100 11.13 34.02 4.36
CA VAL A 100 12.13 33.07 4.88
C VAL A 100 13.13 33.76 5.81
N GLN A 101 13.59 34.98 5.48
CA GLN A 101 14.48 35.74 6.36
C GLN A 101 13.80 36.12 7.67
N ASP A 102 12.52 36.47 7.64
CA ASP A 102 11.74 36.74 8.84
C ASP A 102 11.60 35.47 9.69
N PHE A 103 11.24 34.34 9.07
CA PHE A 103 11.15 33.04 9.73
C PHE A 103 12.46 32.63 10.41
N LEU A 104 13.61 32.81 9.74
CA LEU A 104 14.93 32.50 10.29
C LEU A 104 15.30 33.38 11.50
N LYS A 105 14.74 34.60 11.60
CA LYS A 105 14.97 35.52 12.71
C LYS A 105 13.99 35.32 13.87
N SER A 106 12.82 34.74 13.63
CA SER A 106 11.71 34.67 14.57
C SER A 106 11.33 33.21 14.91
N ASP A 107 10.31 32.64 14.26
CA ASP A 107 9.70 31.36 14.61
C ASP A 107 10.61 30.15 14.33
N GLY A 108 11.43 30.23 13.28
CA GLY A 108 12.25 29.13 12.78
C GLY A 108 13.18 28.53 13.84
N PRO A 109 14.06 29.32 14.50
CA PRO A 109 14.93 28.83 15.57
C PRO A 109 14.16 28.20 16.74
N ILE A 110 12.99 28.74 17.10
CA ILE A 110 12.15 28.22 18.18
C ILE A 110 11.59 26.84 17.81
N LEU A 111 11.06 26.71 16.59
CA LEU A 111 10.54 25.45 16.08
C LEU A 111 11.65 24.41 15.89
N GLN A 112 12.84 24.83 15.45
CA GLN A 112 14.02 23.96 15.31
C GLN A 112 14.40 23.32 16.65
N GLU A 113 14.48 24.11 17.71
CA GLU A 113 14.80 23.59 19.05
C GLU A 113 13.68 22.70 19.59
N LYS A 114 12.40 23.06 19.36
CA LYS A 114 11.27 22.18 19.67
C LYS A 114 11.37 20.83 18.95
N LEU A 115 11.77 20.84 17.67
CA LEU A 115 11.93 19.61 16.89
C LEU A 115 13.07 18.73 17.41
N LYS A 116 14.22 19.33 17.75
CA LYS A 116 15.34 18.60 18.39
C LYS A 116 14.92 17.98 19.71
N ASN A 117 14.19 18.73 20.54
CA ASN A 117 13.65 18.23 21.81
C ASN A 117 12.66 17.08 21.60
N TYR A 118 11.72 17.23 20.66
CA TYR A 118 10.78 16.18 20.28
C TYR A 118 11.53 14.90 19.84
N ALA A 119 12.51 15.04 18.95
CA ALA A 119 13.26 13.93 18.36
C ALA A 119 14.14 13.17 19.37
N SER A 120 14.54 13.79 20.49
CA SER A 120 15.37 13.16 21.52
C SER A 120 14.77 11.84 22.05
N SER A 121 13.43 11.79 22.17
CA SER A 121 12.67 10.65 22.68
C SER A 121 12.10 9.72 21.60
N LYS A 122 12.31 10.03 20.32
CA LYS A 122 11.72 9.30 19.18
C LYS A 122 12.79 8.53 18.38
N THR A 123 12.36 7.49 17.68
CA THR A 123 13.19 6.70 16.74
C THR A 123 13.52 7.51 15.49
N SER A 124 12.54 8.24 14.98
CA SER A 124 12.65 9.16 13.84
C SER A 124 11.82 10.41 14.14
N TYR A 125 12.33 11.59 13.77
CA TYR A 125 11.64 12.85 14.03
C TYR A 125 10.36 13.01 13.18
N ILE A 126 10.30 12.34 12.03
CA ILE A 126 9.24 12.55 11.03
C ILE A 126 8.16 11.46 11.05
N GLU A 127 8.49 10.26 11.53
CA GLU A 127 7.64 9.07 11.35
C GLU A 127 6.19 9.29 11.80
N GLN A 128 5.97 9.81 13.02
CA GLN A 128 4.62 10.05 13.52
C GLN A 128 3.89 11.13 12.70
N PHE A 129 4.53 12.26 12.43
CA PHE A 129 3.92 13.35 11.63
C PHE A 129 3.54 12.87 10.22
N TRP A 130 4.34 11.97 9.65
CA TRP A 130 4.07 11.39 8.35
C TRP A 130 2.95 10.34 8.41
N TYR A 131 2.82 9.57 9.49
CA TYR A 131 1.62 8.74 9.68
C TYR A 131 0.36 9.59 9.80
N ASP A 132 0.41 10.62 10.64
CA ASP A 132 -0.72 11.52 10.87
C ASP A 132 -1.18 12.19 9.56
N SER A 133 -0.26 12.50 8.64
CA SER A 133 -0.58 13.10 7.33
C SER A 133 -1.48 12.21 6.47
N TYR A 134 -1.26 10.89 6.50
CA TYR A 134 -2.12 9.94 5.80
C TYR A 134 -3.39 9.65 6.60
N LEU A 135 -3.30 9.51 7.93
CA LEU A 135 -4.42 9.10 8.78
C LEU A 135 -5.50 10.17 8.94
N ASN A 136 -5.09 11.44 8.94
CA ASN A 136 -6.00 12.60 8.99
C ASN A 136 -6.51 13.02 7.61
N TYR A 137 -6.16 12.25 6.57
CA TYR A 137 -6.65 12.48 5.21
C TYR A 137 -8.09 11.97 5.07
N ASP A 138 -9.03 12.90 4.87
CA ASP A 138 -10.47 12.62 4.84
C ASP A 138 -10.97 12.02 3.51
N SER A 139 -10.26 12.27 2.41
CA SER A 139 -10.70 11.79 1.09
C SER A 139 -10.62 10.26 0.98
N PRO A 140 -11.38 9.65 0.05
CA PRO A 140 -11.27 8.23 -0.27
C PRO A 140 -9.83 7.77 -0.48
N VAL A 141 -9.46 6.60 0.04
CA VAL A 141 -8.11 6.05 -0.17
C VAL A 141 -7.91 5.50 -1.59
N VAL A 142 -9.00 5.04 -2.23
CA VAL A 142 -8.98 4.64 -3.64
C VAL A 142 -8.63 5.85 -4.51
N LEU A 143 -7.74 5.65 -5.48
CA LEU A 143 -7.18 6.67 -6.39
C LEU A 143 -6.30 7.73 -5.71
N ASN A 144 -6.71 8.29 -4.57
CA ASN A 144 -5.97 9.39 -3.94
C ASN A 144 -4.74 8.92 -3.15
N LEU A 145 -4.71 7.66 -2.69
CA LEU A 145 -3.67 7.17 -1.77
C LEU A 145 -3.11 5.80 -2.17
N ASN A 146 -3.96 4.80 -2.39
CA ASN A 146 -3.51 3.44 -2.67
C ASN A 146 -2.87 3.36 -4.07
N PRO A 147 -1.60 2.93 -4.20
CA PRO A 147 -1.04 2.54 -5.49
C PRO A 147 -1.39 1.08 -5.84
N PHE A 148 -0.97 0.66 -7.03
CA PHE A 148 -1.01 -0.74 -7.44
C PHE A 148 0.30 -1.20 -8.11
N PHE A 149 0.55 -2.51 -8.04
CA PHE A 149 1.51 -3.24 -8.86
C PHE A 149 0.77 -4.18 -9.79
N LEU A 150 1.16 -4.20 -11.06
CA LEU A 150 0.77 -5.24 -12.02
C LEU A 150 1.93 -6.23 -12.15
N LEU A 151 1.67 -7.48 -11.79
CA LEU A 151 2.67 -8.55 -11.79
C LEU A 151 2.89 -9.07 -13.20
N GLU A 152 4.12 -9.51 -13.49
CA GLU A 152 4.40 -10.31 -14.68
C GLU A 152 3.64 -11.64 -14.65
N ASP A 153 3.32 -12.14 -15.84
CA ASP A 153 2.67 -13.44 -16.02
C ASP A 153 3.59 -14.59 -15.64
N ASP A 154 3.03 -15.72 -15.19
CA ASP A 154 3.84 -16.91 -14.98
C ASP A 154 4.43 -17.33 -16.34
N PRO A 155 5.73 -17.63 -16.43
CA PRO A 155 6.36 -18.07 -17.68
C PRO A 155 5.74 -19.36 -18.24
N THR A 156 4.94 -20.08 -17.46
CA THR A 156 4.19 -21.27 -17.85
C THR A 156 2.72 -20.91 -18.12
N PRO A 157 2.26 -20.84 -19.39
CA PRO A 157 0.90 -20.42 -19.72
C PRO A 157 -0.21 -21.24 -19.05
N ALA A 158 0.01 -22.54 -18.85
CA ALA A 158 -0.94 -23.43 -18.16
C ALA A 158 -1.18 -23.04 -16.68
N ARG A 159 -0.28 -22.27 -16.07
CA ARG A 159 -0.41 -21.77 -14.70
C ARG A 159 -1.08 -20.39 -14.63
N ASN A 160 -1.37 -19.76 -15.78
CA ASN A 160 -2.09 -18.50 -15.85
C ASN A 160 -3.62 -18.69 -15.86
N HIS A 161 -4.13 -19.85 -15.44
CA HIS A 161 -5.55 -19.99 -15.10
C HIS A 161 -5.84 -19.36 -13.74
N GLN A 162 -6.93 -18.58 -13.61
CA GLN A 162 -7.24 -17.79 -12.41
C GLN A 162 -7.07 -18.56 -11.09
N VAL A 163 -7.74 -19.71 -10.95
CA VAL A 163 -7.73 -20.51 -9.71
C VAL A 163 -6.32 -21.00 -9.37
N THR A 164 -5.59 -21.52 -10.36
CA THR A 164 -4.24 -22.06 -10.17
C THR A 164 -3.26 -20.96 -9.81
N ARG A 165 -3.30 -19.82 -10.54
CA ARG A 165 -2.44 -18.68 -10.25
C ARG A 165 -2.74 -18.07 -8.88
N ALA A 166 -4.02 -17.89 -8.56
CA ALA A 166 -4.44 -17.36 -7.25
C ALA A 166 -3.99 -18.26 -6.10
N ALA A 167 -4.20 -19.58 -6.20
CA ALA A 167 -3.74 -20.52 -5.18
C ALA A 167 -2.22 -20.48 -5.01
N SER A 168 -1.47 -20.40 -6.12
CA SER A 168 -0.01 -20.30 -6.06
C SER A 168 0.47 -18.99 -5.41
N LEU A 169 -0.13 -17.86 -5.79
CA LEU A 169 0.19 -16.55 -5.19
C LEU A 169 -0.13 -16.53 -3.69
N VAL A 170 -1.25 -17.12 -3.27
CA VAL A 170 -1.61 -17.26 -1.84
C VAL A 170 -0.56 -18.07 -1.10
N VAL A 171 -0.16 -19.26 -1.58
CA VAL A 171 0.85 -20.09 -0.91
C VAL A 171 2.20 -19.36 -0.80
N SER A 172 2.63 -18.67 -1.85
CA SER A 172 3.85 -17.86 -1.82
C SER A 172 3.73 -16.69 -0.84
N ALA A 173 2.59 -16.00 -0.81
CA ALA A 173 2.34 -14.92 0.13
C ALA A 173 2.37 -15.42 1.58
N LEU A 174 1.76 -16.58 1.86
CA LEU A 174 1.79 -17.21 3.19
C LEU A 174 3.20 -17.64 3.61
N SER A 175 4.02 -18.10 2.66
CA SER A 175 5.43 -18.42 2.92
C SER A 175 6.21 -17.16 3.31
N PHE A 176 5.94 -16.03 2.65
CA PHE A 176 6.50 -14.72 3.04
C PHE A 176 6.01 -14.27 4.42
N VAL A 177 4.70 -14.36 4.70
CA VAL A 177 4.11 -14.04 6.02
C VAL A 177 4.81 -14.83 7.12
N ARG A 178 4.98 -16.14 6.91
CA ARG A 178 5.67 -17.02 7.85
C ARG A 178 7.12 -16.60 8.06
N ALA A 179 7.85 -16.27 6.99
CA ALA A 179 9.23 -15.81 7.10
C ALA A 179 9.35 -14.50 7.90
N VAL A 180 8.42 -13.55 7.72
CA VAL A 180 8.38 -12.31 8.51
C VAL A 180 8.08 -12.60 9.98
N ARG A 181 7.05 -13.40 10.27
CA ARG A 181 6.63 -13.70 11.65
C ARG A 181 7.66 -14.50 12.44
N ARG A 182 8.41 -15.37 11.77
CA ARG A 182 9.50 -16.14 12.37
C ARG A 182 10.83 -15.37 12.39
N GLU A 183 10.84 -14.13 11.88
CA GLU A 183 12.05 -13.31 11.73
C GLU A 183 13.16 -14.03 10.95
N GLU A 184 12.76 -14.77 9.91
CA GLU A 184 13.64 -15.56 9.02
C GLU A 184 13.83 -14.90 7.64
N LEU A 185 13.18 -13.77 7.37
CA LEU A 185 13.38 -12.99 6.16
C LEU A 185 14.78 -12.35 6.17
N GLU A 186 15.54 -12.51 5.09
CA GLU A 186 16.88 -11.93 4.94
C GLU A 186 16.86 -10.39 5.02
N PRO A 187 17.71 -9.75 5.85
CA PRO A 187 17.79 -8.30 5.93
C PRO A 187 18.10 -7.62 4.60
N ASP A 188 17.32 -6.57 4.29
CA ASP A 188 17.53 -5.79 3.07
C ASP A 188 18.85 -5.00 3.14
N THR A 189 19.62 -5.03 2.04
CA THR A 189 20.82 -4.20 1.88
C THR A 189 20.89 -3.57 0.48
N VAL A 190 21.47 -2.39 0.38
CA VAL A 190 21.82 -1.76 -0.91
C VAL A 190 23.34 -1.56 -0.93
N ARG A 191 24.03 -2.27 -1.83
CA ARG A 191 25.50 -2.23 -1.95
C ARG A 191 26.19 -2.50 -0.60
N GLY A 192 25.67 -3.46 0.17
CA GLY A 192 26.17 -3.83 1.49
C GLY A 192 25.76 -2.91 2.64
N THR A 193 25.04 -1.81 2.37
CA THR A 193 24.49 -0.94 3.43
C THR A 193 23.12 -1.46 3.87
N PRO A 194 22.90 -1.76 5.16
CA PRO A 194 21.61 -2.23 5.66
C PRO A 194 20.48 -1.21 5.50
N LEU A 195 19.25 -1.72 5.31
CA LEU A 195 18.02 -0.94 5.34
C LEU A 195 17.15 -1.30 6.56
N CYS A 196 16.30 -0.35 6.95
CA CYS A 196 15.32 -0.54 8.00
C CYS A 196 14.23 -1.54 7.59
N MET A 197 13.97 -2.53 8.45
CA MET A 197 13.01 -3.61 8.20
C MET A 197 11.68 -3.41 8.95
N TYR A 198 11.53 -2.34 9.76
CA TYR A 198 10.37 -2.15 10.64
C TYR A 198 9.02 -2.22 9.90
N GLN A 199 8.92 -1.70 8.69
CA GLN A 199 7.66 -1.69 7.92
C GLN A 199 7.13 -3.09 7.58
N TYR A 200 7.97 -4.13 7.52
CA TYR A 200 7.49 -5.50 7.29
C TYR A 200 6.58 -5.99 8.41
N SER A 201 6.76 -5.46 9.63
CA SER A 201 5.85 -5.75 10.74
C SER A 201 4.42 -5.28 10.46
N ARG A 202 4.21 -4.28 9.61
CA ARG A 202 2.89 -3.69 9.33
C ARG A 202 2.24 -4.20 8.04
N LEU A 203 2.85 -5.17 7.35
CA LEU A 203 2.39 -5.57 6.02
C LEU A 203 1.16 -6.48 6.03
N PHE A 204 1.02 -7.34 7.04
CA PHE A 204 -0.04 -8.36 7.11
C PHE A 204 -0.79 -8.34 8.43
N GLY A 205 -2.05 -8.77 8.40
CA GLY A 205 -2.94 -8.67 9.56
C GLY A 205 -3.28 -7.22 9.89
N THR A 206 -3.02 -6.31 8.95
CA THR A 206 -3.14 -4.86 9.15
C THR A 206 -4.32 -4.30 8.38
N ALA A 207 -5.04 -3.36 8.96
CA ALA A 207 -6.08 -2.59 8.29
C ALA A 207 -6.04 -1.12 8.73
N ARG A 208 -6.43 -0.22 7.83
CA ARG A 208 -6.71 1.18 8.16
C ARG A 208 -8.16 1.33 8.59
N LEU A 209 -8.38 1.64 9.86
CA LEU A 209 -9.71 1.80 10.43
C LEU A 209 -10.06 3.30 10.53
N PRO A 210 -11.15 3.78 9.93
CA PRO A 210 -11.62 5.14 10.19
C PRO A 210 -12.23 5.22 11.59
N THR A 211 -12.05 6.36 12.26
CA THR A 211 -12.66 6.71 13.55
C THR A 211 -13.15 8.15 13.50
N GLU A 212 -13.93 8.59 14.49
CA GLU A 212 -14.41 9.98 14.59
C GLU A 212 -13.28 11.01 14.56
N ASN A 213 -12.10 10.66 15.09
CA ASN A 213 -10.95 11.55 15.24
C ASN A 213 -9.87 11.34 14.17
N GLY A 214 -10.22 10.73 13.04
CA GLY A 214 -9.27 10.35 11.98
C GLY A 214 -9.06 8.84 11.92
N CYS A 215 -8.20 8.37 11.02
CA CYS A 215 -7.96 6.94 10.89
C CYS A 215 -6.90 6.44 11.89
N VAL A 216 -6.92 5.13 12.17
CA VAL A 216 -5.86 4.42 12.88
C VAL A 216 -5.42 3.19 12.09
N ILE A 217 -4.17 2.77 12.29
CA ILE A 217 -3.71 1.46 11.80
C ILE A 217 -3.95 0.43 12.90
N SER A 218 -4.80 -0.55 12.60
CA SER A 218 -5.00 -1.73 13.45
C SER A 218 -4.19 -2.89 12.90
N GLN A 219 -3.63 -3.70 13.81
CA GLN A 219 -2.82 -4.86 13.46
C GLN A 219 -3.15 -6.04 14.37
N ASP A 220 -3.40 -7.20 13.77
CA ASP A 220 -3.47 -8.50 14.43
C ASP A 220 -2.23 -9.36 14.09
N PRO A 221 -1.22 -9.45 14.99
CA PRO A 221 -0.04 -10.28 14.76
C PRO A 221 -0.34 -11.79 14.79
N HIS A 222 -1.50 -12.20 15.32
CA HIS A 222 -1.92 -13.59 15.45
C HIS A 222 -2.90 -14.05 14.37
N ALA A 223 -3.24 -13.19 13.41
CA ALA A 223 -4.15 -13.50 12.31
C ALA A 223 -3.77 -14.80 11.57
N LYS A 224 -4.74 -15.69 11.34
CA LYS A 224 -4.52 -17.00 10.70
C LYS A 224 -5.26 -17.17 9.38
N HIS A 225 -6.18 -16.28 9.07
CA HIS A 225 -7.09 -16.38 7.94
C HIS A 225 -6.79 -15.35 6.86
N ILE A 226 -7.27 -15.65 5.66
CA ILE A 226 -7.42 -14.70 4.57
C ILE A 226 -8.90 -14.44 4.33
N VAL A 227 -9.20 -13.30 3.70
CA VAL A 227 -10.52 -13.03 3.13
C VAL A 227 -10.42 -13.11 1.61
N VAL A 228 -11.40 -13.75 0.99
CA VAL A 228 -11.54 -13.84 -0.46
C VAL A 228 -12.79 -13.07 -0.86
N MET A 229 -12.64 -12.15 -1.81
CA MET A 229 -13.74 -11.42 -2.42
C MET A 229 -13.99 -11.93 -3.84
N CYS A 230 -15.22 -12.31 -4.15
CA CYS A 230 -15.64 -12.72 -5.48
C CYS A 230 -17.02 -12.14 -5.80
N ARG A 231 -17.14 -11.38 -6.90
CA ARG A 231 -18.38 -10.69 -7.31
C ARG A 231 -19.02 -9.86 -6.18
N GLY A 232 -18.19 -9.17 -5.37
CA GLY A 232 -18.63 -8.33 -4.25
C GLY A 232 -19.04 -9.08 -2.97
N GLN A 233 -18.95 -10.41 -2.99
CA GLN A 233 -19.27 -11.29 -1.86
C GLN A 233 -18.00 -11.67 -1.10
N PHE A 234 -18.11 -11.86 0.23
CA PHE A 234 -16.98 -12.09 1.12
C PHE A 234 -16.96 -13.53 1.63
N TYR A 235 -15.77 -14.13 1.61
CA TYR A 235 -15.51 -15.48 2.10
C TYR A 235 -14.25 -15.49 2.95
N TRP A 236 -14.15 -16.41 3.90
CA TRP A 236 -12.95 -16.56 4.71
C TRP A 236 -12.68 -18.02 5.08
N PHE A 237 -11.41 -18.33 5.34
CA PHE A 237 -10.95 -19.58 5.94
C PHE A 237 -9.56 -19.38 6.54
N ASP A 238 -9.23 -20.18 7.56
CA ASP A 238 -7.90 -20.20 8.17
C ASP A 238 -6.90 -20.91 7.23
N VAL A 239 -5.68 -20.38 7.18
CA VAL A 239 -4.58 -20.84 6.31
C VAL A 239 -3.26 -21.05 7.04
N LEU A 240 -3.17 -20.60 8.29
CA LEU A 240 -2.03 -20.84 9.20
C LEU A 240 -2.50 -21.44 10.54
N ASP A 241 -1.61 -22.17 11.20
CA ASP A 241 -1.79 -22.58 12.60
C ASP A 241 -1.11 -21.62 13.60
N GLU A 242 -1.12 -21.99 14.89
CA GLU A 242 -0.46 -21.25 15.98
C GLU A 242 1.05 -21.07 15.79
N ASN A 243 1.72 -21.97 15.06
CA ASN A 243 3.16 -21.91 14.79
C ASN A 243 3.49 -21.12 13.51
N HIS A 244 2.47 -20.52 12.89
CA HIS A 244 2.54 -19.86 11.59
C HIS A 244 2.91 -20.80 10.44
N ASP A 245 2.74 -22.11 10.62
CA ASP A 245 2.90 -23.09 9.56
C ASP A 245 1.62 -23.20 8.75
N LEU A 246 1.76 -23.52 7.46
CA LEU A 246 0.63 -23.69 6.54
C LEU A 246 -0.18 -24.92 6.96
N ILE A 247 -1.50 -24.81 6.87
CA ILE A 247 -2.45 -25.89 7.19
C ILE A 247 -3.16 -26.45 5.95
N MET A 248 -2.89 -25.89 4.76
CA MET A 248 -3.49 -26.29 3.50
C MET A 248 -2.44 -26.31 2.39
N THR A 249 -2.52 -27.29 1.49
CA THR A 249 -1.69 -27.35 0.28
C THR A 249 -2.21 -26.39 -0.80
N GLU A 250 -1.42 -26.16 -1.84
CA GLU A 250 -1.85 -25.39 -3.02
C GLU A 250 -3.10 -25.99 -3.67
N LYS A 251 -3.25 -27.33 -3.65
CA LYS A 251 -4.43 -28.03 -4.17
C LYS A 251 -5.67 -27.77 -3.32
N ASP A 252 -5.52 -27.80 -2.00
CA ASP A 252 -6.63 -27.54 -1.08
C ASP A 252 -7.11 -26.09 -1.19
N ILE A 253 -6.19 -25.14 -1.33
CA ILE A 253 -6.51 -23.74 -1.59
C ILE A 253 -7.22 -23.59 -2.94
N ALA A 254 -6.71 -24.23 -4.01
CA ALA A 254 -7.36 -24.19 -5.32
C ALA A 254 -8.81 -24.72 -5.28
N LEU A 255 -9.05 -25.81 -4.57
CA LEU A 255 -10.40 -26.36 -4.36
C LEU A 255 -11.30 -25.36 -3.63
N ASN A 256 -10.81 -24.76 -2.53
CA ASN A 256 -11.53 -23.71 -1.82
C ASN A 256 -11.90 -22.53 -2.72
N LEU A 257 -10.95 -22.05 -3.54
CA LEU A 257 -11.20 -20.94 -4.47
C LEU A 257 -12.22 -21.31 -5.55
N GLN A 258 -12.18 -22.54 -6.08
CA GLN A 258 -13.16 -23.02 -7.06
C GLN A 258 -14.57 -23.09 -6.46
N VAL A 259 -14.69 -23.58 -5.22
CA VAL A 259 -15.97 -23.63 -4.49
C VAL A 259 -16.50 -22.22 -4.22
N ILE A 260 -15.63 -21.27 -3.87
CA ILE A 260 -16.00 -19.85 -3.71
C ILE A 260 -16.54 -19.25 -5.01
N ILE A 261 -15.84 -19.46 -6.13
CA ILE A 261 -16.31 -18.99 -7.45
C ILE A 261 -17.68 -19.60 -7.77
N GLY A 262 -17.83 -20.91 -7.60
CA GLY A 262 -19.09 -21.61 -7.86
C GLY A 262 -20.25 -21.16 -6.97
N ASP A 263 -20.02 -20.81 -5.70
CA ASP A 263 -21.04 -20.20 -4.84
C ASP A 263 -21.38 -18.78 -5.29
N ALA A 264 -20.37 -17.96 -5.58
CA ALA A 264 -20.56 -16.56 -5.95
C ALA A 264 -21.37 -16.42 -7.24
N GLU A 265 -21.20 -17.35 -8.19
CA GLU A 265 -21.91 -17.38 -9.47
C GLU A 265 -23.39 -17.76 -9.38
N GLN A 266 -23.82 -18.38 -8.27
CA GLN A 266 -25.25 -18.69 -8.05
C GLN A 266 -26.08 -17.42 -7.83
N THR A 267 -25.45 -16.32 -7.41
CA THR A 267 -26.11 -15.03 -7.22
C THR A 267 -25.94 -14.17 -8.48
N PRO A 268 -27.02 -13.72 -9.13
CA PRO A 268 -26.91 -12.81 -10.26
C PRO A 268 -26.12 -11.56 -9.89
N ILE A 269 -25.27 -11.08 -10.81
CA ILE A 269 -24.34 -9.96 -10.54
C ILE A 269 -25.04 -8.69 -10.02
N GLN A 270 -26.27 -8.44 -10.48
CA GLN A 270 -27.09 -7.29 -10.07
C GLN A 270 -27.60 -7.41 -8.63
N ASP A 271 -27.86 -8.64 -8.17
CA ASP A 271 -28.31 -8.89 -6.81
C ASP A 271 -27.12 -8.95 -5.85
N ALA A 272 -25.98 -9.48 -6.30
CA ALA A 272 -24.73 -9.43 -5.54
C ALA A 272 -24.28 -7.99 -5.30
N ALA A 273 -24.44 -7.10 -6.29
CA ALA A 273 -24.11 -5.68 -6.15
C ALA A 273 -24.86 -5.00 -4.99
N LYS A 274 -26.14 -5.34 -4.76
CA LYS A 274 -26.95 -4.77 -3.65
C LYS A 274 -26.43 -5.09 -2.25
N GLY A 275 -25.53 -6.07 -2.13
CA GLY A 275 -24.87 -6.45 -0.88
C GLY A 275 -23.35 -6.23 -0.90
N ALA A 276 -22.81 -5.51 -1.89
CA ALA A 276 -21.38 -5.35 -2.09
C ALA A 276 -20.76 -4.30 -1.14
N LEU A 277 -20.74 -4.62 0.16
CA LEU A 277 -20.24 -3.73 1.22
C LEU A 277 -18.79 -3.27 1.03
N GLY A 278 -18.00 -3.94 0.18
CA GLY A 278 -16.65 -3.50 -0.16
C GLY A 278 -16.61 -2.07 -0.71
N VAL A 279 -17.68 -1.64 -1.39
CA VAL A 279 -17.81 -0.27 -1.91
C VAL A 279 -17.75 0.77 -0.80
N LEU A 280 -18.20 0.47 0.42
CA LEU A 280 -18.16 1.42 1.53
C LEU A 280 -16.73 1.80 1.94
N SER A 281 -15.74 0.95 1.66
CA SER A 281 -14.32 1.29 1.88
C SER A 281 -13.79 2.40 0.95
N THR A 282 -14.58 2.80 -0.06
CA THR A 282 -14.29 3.91 -0.98
C THR A 282 -14.88 5.24 -0.54
N GLU A 283 -15.64 5.28 0.54
CA GLU A 283 -16.26 6.52 1.02
C GLU A 283 -15.25 7.48 1.63
N ASN A 284 -15.70 8.74 1.79
CA ASN A 284 -15.01 9.70 2.64
C ASN A 284 -14.78 9.09 4.04
N ARG A 285 -13.61 9.32 4.64
CA ARG A 285 -13.21 8.62 5.87
C ARG A 285 -14.13 8.89 7.05
N LYS A 286 -14.71 10.09 7.15
CA LYS A 286 -15.68 10.43 8.21
C LYS A 286 -17.02 9.73 7.98
N VAL A 287 -17.50 9.69 6.73
CA VAL A 287 -18.70 8.93 6.37
C VAL A 287 -18.49 7.44 6.65
N TRP A 288 -17.35 6.90 6.22
CA TRP A 288 -17.01 5.50 6.45
C TRP A 288 -16.88 5.16 7.94
N SER A 289 -16.37 6.07 8.78
CA SER A 289 -16.38 5.92 10.24
C SER A 289 -17.80 5.73 10.77
N GLY A 290 -18.72 6.65 10.45
CA GLY A 290 -20.09 6.56 10.94
C GLY A 290 -20.82 5.29 10.47
N LEU A 291 -20.54 4.82 9.25
CA LEU A 291 -21.09 3.56 8.74
C LEU A 291 -20.51 2.34 9.47
N ARG A 292 -19.23 2.38 9.87
CA ARG A 292 -18.65 1.34 10.72
C ARG A 292 -19.28 1.33 12.11
N ASP A 293 -19.54 2.49 12.70
CA ASP A 293 -20.24 2.57 13.99
C ASP A 293 -21.64 1.94 13.92
N ILE A 294 -22.34 2.08 12.79
CA ILE A 294 -23.61 1.38 12.54
C ILE A 294 -23.40 -0.14 12.45
N LEU A 295 -22.37 -0.60 11.75
CA LEU A 295 -22.05 -2.04 11.62
C LEU A 295 -21.65 -2.67 12.97
N THR A 296 -21.05 -1.89 13.87
CA THR A 296 -20.51 -2.38 15.15
C THR A 296 -21.27 -1.89 16.38
N LYS A 297 -22.45 -1.28 16.20
CA LYS A 297 -23.25 -0.69 17.27
C LYS A 297 -23.50 -1.68 18.42
N ASP A 298 -23.89 -2.90 18.07
CA ASP A 298 -24.06 -3.99 19.02
C ASP A 298 -22.82 -4.88 18.96
N GLU A 299 -21.95 -4.79 19.97
CA GLU A 299 -20.78 -5.64 20.11
C GLU A 299 -21.22 -7.12 20.18
N GLY A 300 -20.68 -7.95 19.28
CA GLY A 300 -21.08 -9.36 19.13
C GLY A 300 -22.25 -9.62 18.16
N SER A 301 -22.76 -8.59 17.48
CA SER A 301 -23.65 -8.77 16.33
C SER A 301 -22.93 -9.47 15.16
N ASN A 302 -23.71 -10.06 14.26
CA ASN A 302 -23.17 -10.74 13.09
C ASN A 302 -22.37 -9.79 12.17
N ASN A 303 -22.82 -8.54 11.99
CA ASN A 303 -22.05 -7.52 11.26
C ASN A 303 -20.72 -7.18 11.93
N ALA A 304 -20.70 -7.01 13.26
CA ALA A 304 -19.47 -6.73 14.01
C ALA A 304 -18.46 -7.89 13.90
N GLU A 305 -18.95 -9.13 14.03
CA GLU A 305 -18.14 -10.35 13.86
C GLU A 305 -17.58 -10.47 12.42
N CYS A 306 -18.40 -10.19 11.39
CA CYS A 306 -17.97 -10.19 9.99
C CYS A 306 -16.90 -9.11 9.71
N LEU A 307 -17.11 -7.88 10.19
CA LEU A 307 -16.18 -6.78 9.99
C LEU A 307 -14.83 -7.05 10.66
N ASN A 308 -14.85 -7.60 11.88
CA ASN A 308 -13.63 -8.00 12.58
C ASN A 308 -12.84 -9.07 11.81
N ILE A 309 -13.50 -10.03 11.16
CA ILE A 309 -12.83 -11.01 10.29
C ILE A 309 -12.13 -10.32 9.13
N VAL A 310 -12.78 -9.35 8.49
CA VAL A 310 -12.17 -8.59 7.39
C VAL A 310 -10.97 -7.78 7.87
N ASP A 311 -11.12 -7.03 8.97
CA ASP A 311 -10.07 -6.15 9.50
C ASP A 311 -8.83 -6.92 9.99
N THR A 312 -9.02 -8.09 10.61
CA THR A 312 -7.91 -8.92 11.13
C THR A 312 -7.26 -9.84 10.09
N ALA A 313 -7.87 -10.02 8.91
CA ALA A 313 -7.32 -10.93 7.89
C ALA A 313 -5.88 -10.58 7.49
N LEU A 314 -5.08 -11.60 7.17
CA LEU A 314 -3.69 -11.45 6.72
C LEU A 314 -3.59 -10.49 5.53
N PHE A 315 -4.43 -10.72 4.53
CA PHE A 315 -4.64 -9.91 3.34
C PHE A 315 -5.97 -10.31 2.69
N VAL A 316 -6.40 -9.55 1.69
CA VAL A 316 -7.59 -9.85 0.87
C VAL A 316 -7.17 -10.43 -0.47
N LEU A 317 -7.84 -11.47 -0.95
CA LEU A 317 -7.71 -12.00 -2.31
C LEU A 317 -8.96 -11.62 -3.11
N CYS A 318 -8.82 -10.87 -4.19
CA CYS A 318 -9.92 -10.50 -5.08
C CYS A 318 -9.90 -11.38 -6.34
N LEU A 319 -10.94 -12.19 -6.53
CA LEU A 319 -11.15 -12.99 -7.73
C LEU A 319 -12.09 -12.23 -8.68
N ASP A 320 -11.50 -11.59 -9.67
CA ASP A 320 -12.22 -10.77 -10.64
C ASP A 320 -12.76 -11.61 -11.79
N TYR A 321 -14.01 -11.38 -12.17
CA TYR A 321 -14.69 -12.08 -13.27
C TYR A 321 -14.47 -11.40 -14.64
N THR A 322 -13.58 -10.41 -14.72
CA THR A 322 -13.30 -9.67 -15.95
C THR A 322 -11.98 -10.08 -16.58
N GLU A 323 -11.89 -9.92 -17.89
CA GLU A 323 -10.66 -10.09 -18.68
C GLU A 323 -10.34 -8.77 -19.40
N PRO A 324 -9.65 -7.82 -18.74
CA PRO A 324 -9.29 -6.55 -19.37
C PRO A 324 -8.52 -6.76 -20.68
N SER A 325 -8.99 -6.13 -21.75
CA SER A 325 -8.51 -6.41 -23.13
C SER A 325 -7.19 -5.72 -23.49
N ASN A 326 -6.85 -4.64 -22.79
CA ASN A 326 -5.63 -3.88 -23.01
C ASN A 326 -4.97 -3.50 -21.68
N THR A 327 -3.70 -3.14 -21.76
CA THR A 327 -2.87 -2.87 -20.57
C THR A 327 -3.33 -1.65 -19.78
N SER A 328 -3.94 -0.64 -20.42
CA SER A 328 -4.46 0.54 -19.71
C SER A 328 -5.65 0.17 -18.83
N ASP A 329 -6.60 -0.60 -19.39
CA ASP A 329 -7.76 -1.10 -18.63
C ASP A 329 -7.34 -2.08 -17.54
N LEU A 330 -6.31 -2.90 -17.80
CA LEU A 330 -5.75 -3.80 -16.80
C LEU A 330 -5.11 -3.03 -15.62
N CYS A 331 -4.33 -1.98 -15.91
CA CYS A 331 -3.76 -1.11 -14.88
C CYS A 331 -4.85 -0.40 -14.07
N ALA A 332 -5.88 0.14 -14.74
CA ALA A 332 -7.03 0.73 -14.07
C ALA A 332 -7.76 -0.29 -13.18
N ASN A 333 -7.94 -1.52 -13.65
CA ASN A 333 -8.57 -2.59 -12.88
C ASN A 333 -7.83 -2.90 -11.56
N MET A 334 -6.49 -2.91 -11.59
CA MET A 334 -5.67 -3.15 -10.41
C MET A 334 -5.70 -1.98 -9.42
N LEU A 335 -5.90 -0.75 -9.89
CA LEU A 335 -6.00 0.41 -9.01
C LEU A 335 -7.40 0.56 -8.40
N CYS A 336 -8.44 0.51 -9.23
CA CYS A 336 -9.77 0.99 -8.87
C CYS A 336 -10.93 0.11 -9.39
N GLY A 337 -10.63 -0.97 -10.11
CA GLY A 337 -11.63 -1.85 -10.72
C GLY A 337 -12.35 -1.24 -11.93
N THR A 338 -13.19 -2.05 -12.57
CA THR A 338 -14.06 -1.63 -13.69
C THR A 338 -15.38 -1.08 -13.17
N SER A 339 -15.91 -0.06 -13.85
CA SER A 339 -17.23 0.50 -13.58
C SER A 339 -18.14 0.36 -14.79
N GLU A 340 -19.18 -0.44 -14.62
CA GLU A 340 -20.26 -0.65 -15.57
C GLU A 340 -21.61 -0.40 -14.88
N VAL A 341 -22.55 0.27 -15.54
CA VAL A 341 -23.90 0.46 -14.99
C VAL A 341 -24.86 -0.39 -15.81
N VAL A 342 -25.44 -1.40 -15.18
CA VAL A 342 -26.38 -2.32 -15.83
C VAL A 342 -27.73 -2.19 -15.16
N LYS A 343 -28.75 -1.75 -15.93
CA LYS A 343 -30.11 -1.48 -15.45
C LYS A 343 -30.15 -0.53 -14.22
N GLY A 344 -29.25 0.44 -14.18
CA GLY A 344 -29.18 1.45 -13.11
C GLY A 344 -28.48 1.01 -11.82
N VAL A 345 -27.85 -0.17 -11.81
CA VAL A 345 -27.03 -0.66 -10.69
C VAL A 345 -25.56 -0.65 -11.09
N GLN A 346 -24.69 -0.16 -10.20
CA GLN A 346 -23.25 -0.19 -10.40
C GLN A 346 -22.77 -1.64 -10.27
N VAL A 347 -22.21 -2.16 -11.35
CA VAL A 347 -21.56 -3.47 -11.43
C VAL A 347 -20.13 -3.30 -11.95
N GLY A 348 -19.35 -4.36 -11.95
CA GLY A 348 -17.92 -4.31 -12.29
C GLY A 348 -17.07 -4.68 -11.08
N THR A 349 -15.76 -4.79 -11.31
CA THR A 349 -14.82 -5.25 -10.28
C THR A 349 -14.53 -4.18 -9.23
N CYS A 350 -14.92 -2.92 -9.46
CA CYS A 350 -14.81 -1.86 -8.45
C CYS A 350 -15.59 -2.16 -7.16
N THR A 351 -16.60 -3.03 -7.22
CA THR A 351 -17.37 -3.49 -6.04
C THR A 351 -16.72 -4.70 -5.34
N ASN A 352 -15.66 -5.26 -5.92
CA ASN A 352 -14.97 -6.47 -5.47
C ASN A 352 -13.61 -6.15 -4.82
N ARG A 353 -13.59 -5.14 -3.93
CA ARG A 353 -12.37 -4.60 -3.30
C ARG A 353 -12.60 -4.25 -1.83
N TRP A 354 -11.51 -4.24 -1.06
CA TRP A 354 -11.49 -3.69 0.30
C TRP A 354 -10.24 -2.81 0.47
N TYR A 355 -10.38 -1.50 0.26
CA TYR A 355 -9.24 -0.59 0.12
C TYR A 355 -8.50 -0.27 1.42
N ASP A 356 -9.08 -0.63 2.57
CA ASP A 356 -8.44 -0.48 3.88
C ASP A 356 -7.32 -1.51 4.12
N LYS A 357 -7.04 -2.43 3.18
CA LYS A 357 -6.07 -3.54 3.33
C LYS A 357 -5.17 -3.73 2.11
N LEU A 358 -4.09 -4.51 2.30
CA LEU A 358 -3.36 -5.12 1.20
C LEU A 358 -4.23 -6.19 0.53
N GLN A 359 -4.36 -6.10 -0.79
CA GLN A 359 -5.17 -7.02 -1.58
C GLN A 359 -4.40 -7.54 -2.81
N ILE A 360 -4.45 -8.85 -3.01
CA ILE A 360 -3.97 -9.52 -4.22
C ILE A 360 -5.17 -9.66 -5.15
N ILE A 361 -5.07 -9.19 -6.39
CA ILE A 361 -6.15 -9.21 -7.37
C ILE A 361 -5.77 -10.18 -8.48
N VAL A 362 -6.69 -11.08 -8.87
CA VAL A 362 -6.49 -12.04 -9.97
C VAL A 362 -7.70 -12.02 -10.90
N CYS A 363 -7.49 -11.57 -12.12
CA CYS A 363 -8.48 -11.54 -13.21
C CYS A 363 -8.81 -12.95 -13.71
N GLN A 364 -9.91 -13.08 -14.45
CA GLN A 364 -10.38 -14.37 -14.98
C GLN A 364 -9.36 -15.01 -15.95
N ASN A 365 -8.66 -14.19 -16.73
CA ASN A 365 -7.55 -14.61 -17.59
C ASN A 365 -6.23 -14.87 -16.83
N GLY A 366 -6.26 -14.82 -15.50
CA GLY A 366 -5.11 -15.02 -14.61
C GLY A 366 -4.20 -13.81 -14.42
N SER A 367 -4.36 -12.70 -15.16
CA SER A 367 -3.57 -11.49 -14.91
C SER A 367 -3.71 -11.06 -13.45
N ALA A 368 -2.59 -10.74 -12.79
CA ALA A 368 -2.57 -10.51 -11.35
C ALA A 368 -1.89 -9.20 -10.97
N GLY A 369 -2.35 -8.62 -9.86
CA GLY A 369 -1.79 -7.39 -9.31
C GLY A 369 -1.92 -7.33 -7.79
N ILE A 370 -1.30 -6.31 -7.20
CA ILE A 370 -1.37 -6.01 -5.78
C ILE A 370 -1.82 -4.55 -5.63
N ASN A 371 -2.88 -4.31 -4.90
CA ASN A 371 -3.27 -2.98 -4.43
C ASN A 371 -3.05 -2.94 -2.91
N PHE A 372 -2.57 -1.82 -2.38
CA PHE A 372 -2.24 -1.76 -0.96
C PHE A 372 -2.48 -0.39 -0.34
N GLU A 373 -2.86 -0.41 0.93
CA GLU A 373 -3.00 0.79 1.75
C GLU A 373 -1.61 1.34 2.08
N HIS A 374 -1.36 2.61 1.73
CA HIS A 374 -0.01 3.20 1.71
C HIS A 374 0.42 3.86 3.04
N THR A 375 -0.48 3.98 4.02
CA THR A 375 -0.17 4.69 5.27
C THR A 375 0.94 3.98 6.04
N GLY A 376 0.78 2.68 6.23
CA GLY A 376 1.62 1.78 7.03
C GLY A 376 2.98 1.42 6.41
N VAL A 377 3.08 1.44 5.08
CA VAL A 377 4.17 0.83 4.32
C VAL A 377 4.52 1.68 3.10
N ASP A 378 5.81 1.85 2.83
CA ASP A 378 6.28 2.49 1.60
C ASP A 378 6.41 1.45 0.47
N GLY A 379 6.29 1.90 -0.79
CA GLY A 379 6.28 1.03 -1.97
C GLY A 379 7.47 0.05 -2.08
N HIS A 380 8.65 0.41 -1.58
CA HIS A 380 9.82 -0.49 -1.57
C HIS A 380 9.58 -1.77 -0.74
N THR A 381 8.90 -1.66 0.40
CA THR A 381 8.59 -2.81 1.27
C THR A 381 7.62 -3.77 0.58
N VAL A 382 6.61 -3.23 -0.10
CA VAL A 382 5.66 -4.05 -0.88
C VAL A 382 6.31 -4.62 -2.14
N LEU A 383 7.26 -3.90 -2.75
CA LEU A 383 8.01 -4.39 -3.90
C LEU A 383 8.85 -5.63 -3.54
N ARG A 384 9.48 -5.64 -2.35
CA ARG A 384 10.19 -6.83 -1.86
C ARG A 384 9.23 -8.02 -1.73
N PHE A 385 8.05 -7.81 -1.15
CA PHE A 385 7.01 -8.83 -1.06
C PHE A 385 6.61 -9.36 -2.44
N ALA A 386 6.30 -8.48 -3.39
CA ALA A 386 5.92 -8.87 -4.76
C ALA A 386 7.04 -9.66 -5.46
N SER A 387 8.29 -9.22 -5.31
CA SER A 387 9.48 -9.86 -5.87
C SER A 387 9.69 -11.27 -5.32
N ASP A 388 9.60 -11.43 -4.00
CA ASP A 388 9.82 -12.73 -3.34
C ASP A 388 8.68 -13.70 -3.63
N VAL A 389 7.43 -13.22 -3.67
CA VAL A 389 6.26 -14.03 -4.09
C VAL A 389 6.43 -14.53 -5.52
N TYR A 390 6.78 -13.65 -6.46
CA TYR A 390 7.00 -14.03 -7.86
C TYR A 390 8.19 -14.98 -8.03
N THR A 391 9.29 -14.75 -7.31
CA THR A 391 10.46 -15.63 -7.36
C THR A 391 10.12 -17.02 -6.80
N ASP A 392 9.37 -17.07 -5.69
CA ASP A 392 8.96 -18.31 -5.07
C ASP A 392 8.00 -19.13 -5.96
N THR A 393 7.06 -18.51 -6.68
CA THR A 393 6.19 -19.27 -7.61
C THR A 393 6.98 -19.95 -8.72
N ILE A 394 8.06 -19.33 -9.21
CA ILE A 394 8.97 -19.89 -10.21
C ILE A 394 9.83 -21.01 -9.59
N LEU A 395 10.44 -20.77 -8.43
CA LEU A 395 11.30 -21.75 -7.77
C LEU A 395 10.53 -22.99 -7.32
N ARG A 396 9.31 -22.83 -6.78
CA ARG A 396 8.45 -23.96 -6.41
C ARG A 396 8.11 -24.82 -7.63
N PHE A 397 7.82 -24.21 -8.79
CA PHE A 397 7.61 -24.96 -10.02
C PHE A 397 8.87 -25.68 -10.49
N ALA A 398 10.02 -24.99 -10.51
CA ALA A 398 11.30 -25.62 -10.83
C ALA A 398 11.59 -26.82 -9.93
N LYS A 399 11.19 -26.75 -8.65
CA LYS A 399 11.33 -27.85 -7.68
C LYS A 399 10.44 -29.06 -7.99
N THR A 400 9.25 -28.85 -8.57
CA THR A 400 8.40 -29.96 -9.02
C THR A 400 9.01 -30.74 -10.18
N ILE A 401 9.83 -30.08 -11.01
CA ILE A 401 10.55 -30.70 -12.14
C ILE A 401 11.87 -31.31 -11.66
N ASN A 402 12.62 -30.56 -10.85
CA ASN A 402 13.91 -30.95 -10.29
C ASN A 402 13.90 -30.73 -8.77
N GLY A 403 13.77 -31.81 -8.01
CA GLY A 403 13.67 -31.77 -6.55
C GLY A 403 14.85 -31.08 -5.81
N GLN A 404 15.97 -30.83 -6.49
CA GLN A 404 17.14 -30.11 -5.97
C GLN A 404 17.11 -28.60 -6.22
N ALA A 405 16.06 -28.05 -6.85
CA ALA A 405 15.94 -26.62 -7.07
C ALA A 405 15.99 -25.85 -5.72
N PRO A 406 16.66 -24.68 -5.68
CA PRO A 406 16.81 -23.91 -4.46
C PRO A 406 15.45 -23.38 -3.96
N THR A 407 15.37 -23.12 -2.65
CA THR A 407 14.26 -22.42 -2.02
C THR A 407 14.70 -21.02 -1.62
N LEU A 408 13.79 -20.06 -1.66
CA LEU A 408 14.02 -18.71 -1.17
C LEU A 408 14.03 -18.65 0.36
N TRP A 409 13.28 -19.54 1.02
CA TRP A 409 13.01 -19.48 2.46
C TRP A 409 14.04 -20.26 3.28
N ALA A 410 14.50 -19.66 4.38
CA ALA A 410 15.46 -20.29 5.30
C ALA A 410 14.93 -21.59 5.91
N THR A 411 13.63 -21.63 6.24
CA THR A 411 12.93 -22.85 6.65
C THR A 411 11.64 -23.02 5.86
N ASN A 412 11.18 -24.27 5.74
CA ASN A 412 9.92 -24.60 5.07
C ASN A 412 8.87 -24.97 6.12
N SER A 413 7.62 -24.60 5.84
CA SER A 413 6.48 -25.19 6.56
C SER A 413 6.49 -26.71 6.37
N PRO A 414 6.17 -27.51 7.39
CA PRO A 414 5.92 -28.93 7.20
C PRO A 414 4.75 -29.12 6.23
N ASP A 415 4.83 -30.18 5.41
CA ASP A 415 3.84 -30.49 4.38
C ASP A 415 2.45 -30.72 5.00
N PRO A 416 1.45 -29.87 4.74
CA PRO A 416 0.12 -29.99 5.34
C PRO A 416 -0.53 -31.35 5.10
N ALA A 417 -0.30 -31.96 3.92
CA ALA A 417 -0.87 -33.26 3.57
C ALA A 417 -0.31 -34.43 4.41
N LYS A 418 0.81 -34.23 5.10
CA LYS A 418 1.47 -35.24 5.95
C LYS A 418 1.26 -35.01 7.44
N ARG A 419 0.55 -33.95 7.81
CA ARG A 419 0.29 -33.58 9.20
C ARG A 419 -1.07 -34.13 9.63
N ASP A 420 -1.19 -34.50 10.91
CA ASP A 420 -2.49 -34.83 11.50
C ASP A 420 -3.36 -33.56 11.53
N PRO A 421 -4.57 -33.53 10.95
CA PRO A 421 -5.45 -32.35 11.00
C PRO A 421 -5.75 -31.85 12.42
N ARG A 422 -5.71 -32.73 13.43
CA ARG A 422 -5.88 -32.35 14.84
C ARG A 422 -4.73 -31.49 15.37
N SER A 423 -3.56 -31.54 14.71
CA SER A 423 -2.38 -30.74 15.06
C SER A 423 -2.51 -29.27 14.65
N PHE A 424 -3.49 -28.91 13.82
CA PHE A 424 -3.67 -27.55 13.34
C PHE A 424 -4.32 -26.62 14.38
N GLY A 425 -4.87 -27.18 15.46
CA GLY A 425 -5.59 -26.42 16.50
C GLY A 425 -7.03 -26.09 16.08
N ASP A 426 -7.57 -25.01 16.65
CA ASP A 426 -8.95 -24.56 16.39
C ASP A 426 -9.02 -23.68 15.14
N VAL A 427 -9.06 -24.33 13.98
CA VAL A 427 -9.04 -23.70 12.65
C VAL A 427 -10.24 -24.09 11.78
N SER A 428 -10.72 -23.15 10.95
CA SER A 428 -11.75 -23.36 9.93
C SER A 428 -11.12 -23.47 8.54
N THR A 429 -10.86 -24.69 8.08
CA THR A 429 -10.29 -24.95 6.74
C THR A 429 -11.32 -24.87 5.61
N THR A 430 -12.61 -25.03 5.92
CA THR A 430 -13.70 -24.89 4.93
C THR A 430 -14.06 -23.42 4.74
N PRO A 431 -14.20 -22.92 3.49
CA PRO A 431 -14.64 -21.57 3.22
C PRO A 431 -16.00 -21.28 3.84
N ARG A 432 -16.12 -20.09 4.43
CA ARG A 432 -17.36 -19.57 5.00
C ARG A 432 -17.71 -18.25 4.34
N LYS A 433 -18.94 -18.15 3.84
CA LYS A 433 -19.49 -16.92 3.28
C LYS A 433 -19.91 -16.00 4.43
N LEU A 434 -19.38 -14.78 4.46
CA LEU A 434 -19.87 -13.75 5.37
C LEU A 434 -21.21 -13.23 4.84
N GLU A 435 -22.24 -13.27 5.68
CA GLU A 435 -23.58 -12.80 5.36
C GLU A 435 -23.84 -11.58 6.22
N TRP A 436 -24.17 -10.45 5.58
CA TRP A 436 -24.30 -9.18 6.25
C TRP A 436 -25.77 -8.86 6.51
N ASP A 437 -26.06 -8.37 7.71
CA ASP A 437 -27.39 -7.90 8.06
C ASP A 437 -27.56 -6.49 7.49
N MET A 438 -28.24 -6.42 6.34
CA MET A 438 -28.45 -5.17 5.60
C MET A 438 -29.52 -4.31 6.28
N LEU A 439 -29.08 -3.49 7.24
CA LEU A 439 -29.90 -2.45 7.86
C LEU A 439 -30.34 -1.41 6.80
N PRO A 440 -31.52 -0.77 6.94
CA PRO A 440 -32.00 0.24 5.99
C PRO A 440 -30.98 1.35 5.72
N GLU A 441 -30.28 1.80 6.76
CA GLU A 441 -29.23 2.82 6.70
C GLU A 441 -28.05 2.35 5.83
N LEU A 442 -27.64 1.09 5.97
CA LEU A 442 -26.54 0.50 5.19
C LEU A 442 -26.92 0.33 3.72
N SER A 443 -28.15 -0.08 3.42
CA SER A 443 -28.63 -0.19 2.03
C SER A 443 -28.66 1.17 1.33
N ILE A 444 -29.06 2.24 2.03
CA ILE A 444 -29.05 3.60 1.51
C ILE A 444 -27.60 4.08 1.30
N ALA A 445 -26.74 3.88 2.30
CA ALA A 445 -25.33 4.25 2.22
C ALA A 445 -24.61 3.57 1.07
N LEU A 446 -24.85 2.27 0.87
CA LEU A 446 -24.26 1.51 -0.24
C LEU A 446 -24.63 2.11 -1.60
N ARG A 447 -25.90 2.47 -1.80
CA ARG A 447 -26.36 3.11 -3.04
C ARG A 447 -25.66 4.44 -3.32
N PHE A 448 -25.44 5.25 -2.28
CA PHE A 448 -24.70 6.51 -2.43
C PHE A 448 -23.22 6.27 -2.70
N ALA A 449 -22.60 5.34 -1.98
CA ALA A 449 -21.20 4.96 -2.18
C ALA A 449 -20.95 4.41 -3.59
N GLU A 450 -21.88 3.61 -4.14
CA GLU A 450 -21.85 3.17 -5.53
C GLU A 450 -21.83 4.35 -6.51
N SER A 451 -22.69 5.35 -6.27
CA SER A 451 -22.81 6.54 -7.12
C SER A 451 -21.55 7.40 -7.04
N HIS A 452 -21.04 7.66 -5.83
CA HIS A 452 -19.80 8.42 -5.62
C HIS A 452 -18.59 7.72 -6.24
N LEU A 453 -18.49 6.40 -6.10
CA LEU A 453 -17.42 5.62 -6.71
C LEU A 453 -17.50 5.68 -8.24
N ALA A 454 -18.70 5.51 -8.81
CA ALA A 454 -18.91 5.61 -10.25
C ALA A 454 -18.45 6.98 -10.79
N ASP A 455 -18.87 8.06 -10.14
CA ASP A 455 -18.45 9.41 -10.48
C ASP A 455 -16.92 9.56 -10.38
N LEU A 456 -16.33 9.12 -9.26
CA LEU A 456 -14.90 9.19 -9.04
C LEU A 456 -14.12 8.46 -10.15
N LEU A 457 -14.55 7.27 -10.54
CA LEU A 457 -13.94 6.48 -11.62
C LEU A 457 -14.07 7.17 -12.98
N LYS A 458 -15.24 7.75 -13.29
CA LYS A 458 -15.46 8.49 -14.55
C LYS A 458 -14.65 9.78 -14.65
N GLN A 459 -14.26 10.35 -13.52
CA GLN A 459 -13.43 11.55 -13.48
C GLN A 459 -11.95 11.27 -13.82
N HIS A 460 -11.52 10.01 -13.70
CA HIS A 460 -10.12 9.61 -13.91
C HIS A 460 -9.88 9.00 -15.30
N GLU A 461 -8.76 9.35 -15.91
CA GLU A 461 -8.25 8.71 -17.12
C GLU A 461 -6.96 7.95 -16.82
N PHE A 462 -6.82 6.77 -17.42
CA PHE A 462 -5.61 5.93 -17.34
C PHE A 462 -5.06 5.66 -18.72
N ARG A 463 -3.74 5.83 -18.87
CA ARG A 463 -3.00 5.50 -20.09
C ARG A 463 -1.67 4.87 -19.75
N VAL A 464 -1.32 3.86 -20.52
CA VAL A 464 -0.02 3.20 -20.47
C VAL A 464 0.73 3.47 -21.77
N LEU A 465 2.03 3.71 -21.67
CA LEU A 465 2.98 3.78 -22.78
C LEU A 465 4.08 2.74 -22.54
N GLU A 466 4.20 1.78 -23.44
CA GLU A 466 5.33 0.86 -23.52
C GLU A 466 6.31 1.38 -24.58
N PHE A 467 7.35 2.08 -24.15
CA PHE A 467 8.31 2.69 -25.05
C PHE A 467 9.44 1.70 -25.37
N GLU A 468 9.42 1.12 -26.57
CA GLU A 468 10.41 0.15 -27.05
C GLU A 468 11.58 0.78 -27.83
N GLY A 469 11.63 2.12 -27.90
CA GLY A 469 12.66 2.80 -28.69
C GLY A 469 14.07 2.64 -28.11
N PHE A 470 14.20 2.62 -26.78
CA PHE A 470 15.43 2.35 -26.03
C PHE A 470 15.12 2.26 -24.53
N GLY A 471 16.08 1.77 -23.74
CA GLY A 471 16.01 1.74 -22.29
C GLY A 471 17.30 2.21 -21.62
N LYS A 472 17.53 1.69 -20.41
CA LYS A 472 18.69 1.97 -19.56
C LYS A 472 20.03 1.84 -20.29
N ASN A 473 20.20 0.81 -21.12
CA ASN A 473 21.47 0.54 -21.82
C ASN A 473 21.87 1.71 -22.72
N PHE A 474 20.91 2.24 -23.50
CA PHE A 474 21.15 3.39 -24.34
C PHE A 474 21.44 4.64 -23.51
N ILE A 475 20.60 4.93 -22.50
CA ILE A 475 20.71 6.15 -21.70
C ILE A 475 22.08 6.22 -21.00
N THR A 476 22.51 5.11 -20.40
CA THR A 476 23.83 5.01 -19.75
C THR A 476 24.97 5.10 -20.75
N SER A 477 24.85 4.50 -21.95
CA SER A 477 25.86 4.63 -23.02
C SER A 477 26.03 6.06 -23.53
N MET A 478 25.01 6.90 -23.36
CA MET A 478 25.05 8.33 -23.68
C MET A 478 25.54 9.19 -22.51
N GLY A 479 25.88 8.58 -21.36
CA GLY A 479 26.46 9.26 -20.20
C GLY A 479 25.47 9.86 -19.21
N PHE A 480 24.21 9.42 -19.21
CA PHE A 480 23.16 9.94 -18.33
C PHE A 480 22.75 8.94 -17.25
N SER A 481 22.32 9.46 -16.10
CA SER A 481 21.54 8.68 -15.13
C SER A 481 20.17 8.36 -15.75
N PRO A 482 19.75 7.07 -15.82
CA PRO A 482 18.47 6.69 -16.41
C PRO A 482 17.28 7.40 -15.79
N ASP A 483 17.28 7.51 -14.47
CA ASP A 483 16.20 8.10 -13.70
C ASP A 483 16.09 9.61 -13.95
N ALA A 484 17.20 10.33 -13.80
CA ALA A 484 17.25 11.76 -14.08
C ALA A 484 16.87 12.10 -15.53
N PHE A 485 17.25 11.24 -16.48
CA PHE A 485 16.89 11.39 -17.89
C PHE A 485 15.38 11.31 -18.11
N VAL A 486 14.73 10.32 -17.50
CA VAL A 486 13.27 10.14 -17.58
C VAL A 486 12.54 11.26 -16.85
N GLN A 487 13.03 11.70 -15.69
CA GLN A 487 12.49 12.87 -14.98
C GLN A 487 12.51 14.12 -15.86
N MET A 488 13.61 14.41 -16.55
CA MET A 488 13.68 15.51 -17.52
C MET A 488 12.78 15.30 -18.74
N ALA A 489 12.53 14.05 -19.15
CA ALA A 489 11.58 13.74 -20.22
C ALA A 489 10.15 14.16 -19.86
N PHE A 490 9.71 13.93 -18.62
CA PHE A 490 8.41 14.41 -18.15
C PHE A 490 8.31 15.94 -18.20
N GLN A 491 9.37 16.64 -17.78
CA GLN A 491 9.40 18.10 -17.79
C GLN A 491 9.35 18.66 -19.23
N ALA A 492 10.11 18.07 -20.14
CA ALA A 492 10.10 18.46 -21.54
C ALA A 492 8.74 18.19 -22.20
N ALA A 493 8.12 17.03 -21.93
CA ALA A 493 6.81 16.68 -22.46
C ALA A 493 5.70 17.59 -21.91
N TYR A 494 5.72 17.86 -20.60
CA TYR A 494 4.74 18.73 -19.95
C TYR A 494 4.86 20.17 -20.47
N TYR A 495 6.08 20.71 -20.53
CA TYR A 495 6.32 22.05 -21.07
C TYR A 495 5.90 22.15 -22.55
N GLY A 496 6.20 21.13 -23.37
CA GLY A 496 5.79 21.10 -24.77
C GLY A 496 4.27 21.08 -24.97
N LEU A 497 3.53 20.51 -24.03
CA LEU A 497 2.07 20.43 -24.09
C LEU A 497 1.37 21.67 -23.50
N TYR A 498 1.89 22.20 -22.39
CA TYR A 498 1.20 23.25 -21.61
C TYR A 498 1.90 24.61 -21.61
N GLY A 499 3.13 24.70 -22.11
CA GLY A 499 3.89 25.96 -22.18
C GLY A 499 4.33 26.54 -20.84
N ARG A 500 4.24 25.76 -19.75
CA ARG A 500 4.58 26.19 -18.38
C ARG A 500 5.26 25.07 -17.59
N LEU A 501 6.00 25.46 -16.56
CA LEU A 501 6.59 24.56 -15.57
C LEU A 501 5.67 24.46 -14.36
N GLU A 502 5.59 23.27 -13.77
CA GLU A 502 4.76 23.03 -12.61
C GLU A 502 5.49 22.16 -11.58
N ASN A 503 5.07 22.30 -10.32
CA ASN A 503 5.70 21.57 -9.23
C ASN A 503 5.64 20.05 -9.45
N THR A 504 6.79 19.41 -9.28
CA THR A 504 6.99 17.98 -9.49
C THR A 504 7.56 17.35 -8.24
N TYR A 505 7.02 16.19 -7.86
CA TYR A 505 7.44 15.39 -6.73
C TYR A 505 7.97 14.04 -7.22
N GLU A 506 9.08 13.62 -6.64
CA GLU A 506 9.58 12.25 -6.71
C GLU A 506 10.08 11.79 -5.33
N PRO A 507 9.77 10.56 -4.88
CA PRO A 507 10.19 10.09 -3.57
C PRO A 507 11.67 9.63 -3.55
N ALA A 508 12.45 10.14 -2.61
CA ALA A 508 13.73 9.56 -2.19
C ALA A 508 13.53 8.63 -0.99
N MET A 509 14.04 7.40 -1.08
CA MET A 509 14.01 6.45 0.04
C MET A 509 15.00 6.87 1.15
N THR A 510 14.54 6.89 2.41
CA THR A 510 15.39 7.17 3.58
C THR A 510 15.53 5.96 4.52
N LYS A 511 15.22 4.73 4.04
CA LYS A 511 15.34 3.48 4.82
C LYS A 511 16.76 3.13 5.25
N PHE A 512 17.78 3.87 4.83
CA PHE A 512 19.14 3.80 5.40
C PHE A 512 19.20 4.25 6.87
N PHE A 513 18.13 4.90 7.34
CA PHE A 513 17.98 5.36 8.71
C PHE A 513 16.91 4.54 9.45
N LEU A 514 17.07 4.44 10.77
CA LEU A 514 16.10 3.82 11.65
C LEU A 514 14.74 4.50 11.52
N HIS A 515 13.72 3.74 11.14
CA HIS A 515 12.35 4.22 10.89
C HIS A 515 12.31 5.34 9.82
N GLY A 516 13.22 5.27 8.85
CA GLY A 516 13.18 6.11 7.67
C GLY A 516 11.93 5.84 6.82
N ARG A 517 11.36 6.91 6.27
CA ARG A 517 10.25 6.89 5.31
C ARG A 517 10.77 7.40 3.96
N THR A 518 10.23 8.51 3.49
CA THR A 518 10.61 9.16 2.23
C THR A 518 10.96 10.63 2.44
N GLU A 519 11.82 11.16 1.58
CA GLU A 519 12.05 12.60 1.36
C GLU A 519 11.56 12.98 -0.05
N ALA A 520 11.27 14.26 -0.30
CA ALA A 520 10.85 14.76 -1.62
C ALA A 520 12.04 15.26 -2.44
N ILE A 521 12.20 14.70 -3.64
CA ILE A 521 13.04 15.26 -4.70
C ILE A 521 12.18 16.25 -5.48
N ARG A 522 12.60 17.52 -5.49
CA ARG A 522 11.95 18.58 -6.28
C ARG A 522 12.65 18.70 -7.63
N THR A 523 12.02 18.11 -8.66
CA THR A 523 12.61 17.95 -10.01
C THR A 523 12.79 19.27 -10.75
N VAL A 524 11.90 20.24 -10.52
CA VAL A 524 11.91 21.51 -11.26
C VAL A 524 12.91 22.49 -10.64
N THR A 525 14.09 22.57 -11.23
CA THR A 525 15.15 23.53 -10.89
C THR A 525 15.38 24.54 -12.03
N ASN A 526 16.22 25.54 -11.81
CA ASN A 526 16.61 26.48 -12.88
C ASN A 526 17.30 25.78 -14.05
N GLU A 527 18.08 24.73 -13.80
CA GLU A 527 18.70 23.91 -14.84
C GLU A 527 17.66 23.16 -15.66
N CYS A 528 16.62 22.63 -15.00
CA CYS A 528 15.47 22.03 -15.67
C CYS A 528 14.72 23.06 -16.53
N ALA A 529 14.44 24.24 -15.99
CA ALA A 529 13.77 25.33 -16.72
C ALA A 529 14.57 25.74 -17.96
N ASN A 530 15.87 25.97 -17.81
CA ASN A 530 16.77 26.28 -18.91
C ASN A 530 16.80 25.14 -19.95
N PHE A 531 16.81 23.88 -19.51
CA PHE A 531 16.77 22.73 -20.40
C PHE A 531 15.49 22.71 -21.25
N VAL A 532 14.30 22.77 -20.66
CA VAL A 532 13.06 22.65 -21.43
C VAL A 532 12.86 23.84 -22.37
N GLN A 533 13.22 25.06 -21.95
CA GLN A 533 13.17 26.26 -22.80
C GLN A 533 14.17 26.17 -23.96
N THR A 534 15.39 25.68 -23.70
CA THR A 534 16.41 25.47 -24.74
C THR A 534 15.98 24.37 -25.71
N PHE A 535 15.38 23.29 -25.21
CA PHE A 535 14.93 22.15 -26.03
C PHE A 535 13.83 22.55 -27.00
N TRP A 536 12.83 23.31 -26.55
CA TRP A 536 11.72 23.77 -27.38
C TRP A 536 12.03 25.02 -28.20
N GLY A 537 13.11 25.74 -27.86
CA GLY A 537 13.60 26.86 -28.66
C GLY A 537 14.37 26.44 -29.93
N GLU A 538 14.57 27.42 -30.81
CA GLU A 538 15.41 27.31 -32.01
C GLU A 538 16.90 27.38 -31.62
N LYS A 539 17.40 26.32 -30.99
CA LYS A 539 18.79 26.20 -30.53
C LYS A 539 19.51 25.03 -31.22
N PRO A 540 20.84 25.11 -31.42
CA PRO A 540 21.63 24.00 -31.94
C PRO A 540 21.52 22.73 -31.08
N ALA A 541 21.62 21.56 -31.70
CA ALA A 541 21.50 20.26 -31.04
C ALA A 541 22.49 20.11 -29.87
N GLU A 542 23.72 20.59 -30.03
CA GLU A 542 24.76 20.56 -29.01
C GLU A 542 24.35 21.33 -27.74
N GLN A 543 23.69 22.49 -27.89
CA GLN A 543 23.21 23.28 -26.75
C GLN A 543 22.05 22.58 -26.03
N LYS A 544 21.14 21.95 -26.78
CA LYS A 544 20.03 21.17 -26.20
C LYS A 544 20.53 20.00 -25.36
N VAL A 545 21.51 19.25 -25.87
CA VAL A 545 22.12 18.10 -25.18
C VAL A 545 22.92 18.56 -23.95
N GLU A 546 23.67 19.65 -24.04
CA GLU A 546 24.41 20.19 -22.90
C GLU A 546 23.46 20.70 -21.79
N ALA A 547 22.36 21.36 -22.16
CA ALA A 547 21.36 21.79 -21.19
C ALA A 547 20.70 20.59 -20.48
N LEU A 548 20.37 19.53 -21.23
CA LEU A 548 19.87 18.28 -20.66
C LEU A 548 20.89 17.69 -19.67
N LYS A 549 22.17 17.63 -20.04
CA LYS A 549 23.23 17.11 -19.18
C LYS A 549 23.28 17.83 -17.84
N LYS A 550 23.34 19.16 -17.83
CA LYS A 550 23.34 19.97 -16.60
C LYS A 550 22.10 19.73 -15.74
N ALA A 551 20.92 19.65 -16.36
CA ALA A 551 19.69 19.38 -15.64
C ALA A 551 19.69 17.99 -14.98
N THR A 552 20.18 16.96 -15.68
CA THR A 552 20.29 15.61 -15.12
C THR A 552 21.36 15.47 -14.04
N GLU A 553 22.46 16.22 -14.15
CA GLU A 553 23.51 16.28 -13.12
C GLU A 553 22.98 16.93 -11.84
N LYS A 554 22.26 18.06 -11.95
CA LYS A 554 21.60 18.71 -10.81
C LYS A 554 20.58 17.78 -10.15
N HIS A 555 19.72 17.14 -10.94
CA HIS A 555 18.73 16.20 -10.41
C HIS A 555 19.40 15.05 -9.65
N THR A 556 20.43 14.43 -10.23
CA THR A 556 21.20 13.36 -9.57
C THR A 556 21.85 13.81 -8.26
N ALA A 557 22.33 15.06 -8.19
CA ALA A 557 22.88 15.64 -6.96
C ALA A 557 21.78 15.80 -5.90
N THR A 558 20.62 16.34 -6.26
CA THR A 558 19.45 16.48 -5.38
C THR A 558 18.97 15.13 -4.85
N THR A 559 18.88 14.10 -5.70
CA THR A 559 18.50 12.73 -5.29
C THR A 559 19.43 12.18 -4.21
N LYS A 560 20.75 12.35 -4.37
CA LYS A 560 21.75 11.90 -3.38
C LYS A 560 21.62 12.63 -2.05
N GLU A 561 21.27 13.91 -2.09
CA GLU A 561 21.08 14.72 -0.89
C GLU A 561 19.80 14.32 -0.15
N CYS A 562 18.68 14.19 -0.86
CA CYS A 562 17.41 13.76 -0.29
C CYS A 562 17.51 12.35 0.33
N SER A 563 18.23 11.43 -0.32
CA SER A 563 18.47 10.07 0.18
C SER A 563 19.27 10.03 1.50
N LYS A 564 20.01 11.10 1.82
CA LYS A 564 20.71 11.27 3.11
C LYS A 564 19.84 11.94 4.17
N GLY A 565 18.56 12.15 3.91
CA GLY A 565 17.64 12.88 4.79
C GLY A 565 17.98 14.37 4.89
N GLN A 566 18.59 14.95 3.85
CA GLN A 566 19.00 16.36 3.81
C GLN A 566 18.12 17.22 2.87
N GLY A 567 16.94 16.72 2.51
CA GLY A 567 15.95 17.51 1.79
C GLY A 567 15.24 18.51 2.70
N GLN A 568 14.50 19.43 2.08
CA GLN A 568 13.80 20.49 2.78
C GLN A 568 12.37 20.11 3.21
N ASP A 569 11.70 19.25 2.44
CA ASP A 569 10.26 19.06 2.55
C ASP A 569 9.85 18.41 3.87
N ARG A 570 10.46 17.28 4.25
CA ARG A 570 10.12 16.64 5.53
C ARG A 570 10.49 17.47 6.74
N HIS A 571 11.60 18.20 6.65
CA HIS A 571 12.03 19.06 7.73
C HIS A 571 11.05 20.20 7.96
N LEU A 572 10.71 20.97 6.91
CA LEU A 572 9.73 22.06 7.02
C LEU A 572 8.34 21.56 7.42
N TYR A 573 7.93 20.39 6.90
CA TYR A 573 6.67 19.77 7.31
C TYR A 573 6.65 19.43 8.81
N ALA A 574 7.73 18.88 9.37
CA ALA A 574 7.81 18.62 10.82
C ALA A 574 7.74 19.90 11.65
N LEU A 575 8.40 20.98 11.21
CA LEU A 575 8.31 22.29 11.86
C LEU A 575 6.90 22.86 11.80
N TYR A 576 6.22 22.73 10.66
CA TYR A 576 4.82 23.12 10.48
C TYR A 576 3.89 22.35 11.43
N CYS A 577 4.02 21.02 11.51
CA CYS A 577 3.23 20.19 12.42
C CYS A 577 3.45 20.56 13.90
N LEU A 578 4.69 20.86 14.31
CA LEU A 578 4.97 21.31 15.66
C LEU A 578 4.38 22.68 15.98
N TRP A 579 4.39 23.58 14.98
CA TRP A 579 3.70 24.85 15.08
C TRP A 579 2.19 24.63 15.28
N GLN A 580 1.55 23.81 14.44
CA GLN A 580 0.12 23.46 14.57
C GLN A 580 -0.23 22.85 15.93
N ARG A 581 0.57 21.91 16.45
CA ARG A 581 0.33 21.31 17.77
C ARG A 581 0.44 22.31 18.91
N SER A 582 1.28 23.33 18.79
CA SER A 582 1.43 24.35 19.83
C SER A 582 0.19 25.21 20.06
N PHE A 583 -0.78 25.22 19.12
CA PHE A 583 -2.09 25.85 19.31
C PHE A 583 -3.06 25.01 20.12
N GLU A 584 -3.05 23.69 19.91
CA GLU A 584 -3.96 22.74 20.54
C GLU A 584 -3.64 22.60 22.03
N GLU A 585 -2.36 22.58 22.39
CA GLU A 585 -1.88 22.58 23.79
C GLU A 585 -2.08 23.93 24.49
N GLY A 586 -1.99 25.05 23.75
CA GLY A 586 -2.25 26.39 24.28
C GLY A 586 -3.73 26.68 24.57
N SER A 587 -4.64 25.99 23.88
CA SER A 587 -6.09 26.14 24.05
C SER A 587 -6.64 25.29 25.21
N SER A 588 -5.96 24.20 25.57
CA SER A 588 -6.34 23.28 26.65
C SER A 588 -5.77 23.66 28.04
N SER A 589 -4.83 24.60 28.11
CA SER A 589 -4.13 24.99 29.34
C SER A 589 -4.77 26.14 30.14
N SER A 590 -5.97 26.61 29.77
CA SER A 590 -6.68 27.71 30.47
C SER A 590 -7.85 27.26 31.36
N GLY A 591 -7.93 25.97 31.71
CA GLY A 591 -8.90 25.44 32.67
C GLY A 591 -8.27 24.45 33.64
N ASN A 592 -7.93 24.94 34.84
CA ASN A 592 -7.46 24.21 36.03
C ASN A 592 -6.15 23.38 35.93
N SER A 593 -5.21 23.79 36.77
CA SER A 593 -3.98 23.10 37.14
C SER A 593 -4.24 21.74 37.81
N VAL A 594 -3.89 20.64 37.14
CA VAL A 594 -3.48 19.39 37.80
C VAL A 594 -2.33 18.78 36.99
N VAL A 595 -1.29 18.36 37.71
CA VAL A 595 -0.02 17.80 37.25
C VAL A 595 -0.23 16.63 36.28
N SER A 596 0.26 16.75 35.04
CA SER A 596 0.22 15.69 34.03
C SER A 596 1.37 14.70 34.24
N SER A 597 1.07 13.56 34.88
CA SER A 597 1.88 12.35 34.80
C SER A 597 1.42 11.49 33.62
N SER A 598 2.40 10.97 32.87
CA SER A 598 2.24 9.99 31.80
C SER A 598 1.48 8.74 32.25
N ASN A 599 0.43 8.35 31.53
CA ASN A 599 0.13 6.98 31.09
C ASN A 599 -1.28 6.88 30.45
N GLY A 600 -1.36 6.10 29.37
CA GLY A 600 -2.36 5.03 29.23
C GLY A 600 -3.83 5.40 28.99
N TYR A 601 -4.27 5.14 27.76
CA TYR A 601 -5.64 4.89 27.30
C TYR A 601 -6.48 4.04 28.29
N SER A 602 -7.77 4.35 28.49
CA SER A 602 -8.88 3.36 28.58
C SER A 602 -10.28 4.01 28.65
N SER A 603 -11.20 3.29 28.00
CA SER A 603 -12.66 3.37 27.70
C SER A 603 -13.64 4.09 28.65
N PRO A 604 -14.82 4.53 28.13
CA PRO A 604 -15.95 4.98 28.94
C PRO A 604 -16.97 3.86 29.21
N ALA A 605 -17.58 3.88 30.39
CA ALA A 605 -18.79 3.13 30.71
C ALA A 605 -19.87 4.07 31.26
N GLU A 606 -21.11 3.70 30.99
CA GLU A 606 -22.37 4.44 31.09
C GLU A 606 -22.79 4.85 32.51
N ASN A 607 -23.57 5.94 32.60
CA ASN A 607 -24.81 5.98 33.37
C ASN A 607 -25.67 7.20 32.97
N GLY A 608 -26.98 6.97 32.84
CA GLY A 608 -27.88 7.86 32.11
C GLY A 608 -28.82 8.76 32.93
N SER A 609 -29.74 9.36 32.14
CA SER A 609 -31.05 9.96 32.45
C SER A 609 -31.12 11.35 33.10
N ALA A 610 -31.63 12.35 32.37
CA ALA A 610 -33.04 12.81 32.42
C ALA A 610 -33.26 14.20 31.77
N VAL A 611 -34.20 14.27 30.79
CA VAL A 611 -35.26 15.30 30.53
C VAL A 611 -34.81 16.78 30.39
N ASP A 612 -35.07 17.55 29.32
CA ASP A 612 -36.37 17.91 28.75
C ASP A 612 -36.21 18.60 27.36
N SER A 613 -37.24 18.51 26.51
CA SER A 613 -37.36 19.26 25.24
C SER A 613 -38.06 20.61 25.45
N PRO A 614 -37.91 21.61 24.55
CA PRO A 614 -39.05 21.86 23.66
C PRO A 614 -38.74 22.40 22.23
N LYS A 615 -39.52 21.87 21.27
CA LYS A 615 -40.22 22.46 20.09
C LYS A 615 -39.72 23.78 19.43
N SER A 616 -39.36 23.64 18.14
CA SER A 616 -39.60 24.42 16.88
C SER A 616 -40.29 25.83 16.93
N PRO A 617 -40.05 26.78 15.97
CA PRO A 617 -40.30 26.61 14.53
C PRO A 617 -39.44 27.42 13.51
N LEU A 618 -39.79 27.20 12.23
CA LEU A 618 -39.30 27.76 10.95
C LEU A 618 -39.41 29.29 10.81
N SER A 619 -38.55 29.85 9.92
CA SER A 619 -38.82 30.80 8.79
C SER A 619 -37.98 32.10 8.73
N ASP A 620 -37.29 32.24 7.58
CA ASP A 620 -37.14 33.41 6.68
C ASP A 620 -36.38 34.71 7.06
N ASP A 621 -35.46 35.05 6.14
CA ASP A 621 -34.94 36.33 5.64
C ASP A 621 -34.79 37.62 6.50
N GLY A 622 -33.57 38.17 6.47
CA GLY A 622 -33.37 39.58 6.05
C GLY A 622 -33.08 40.68 7.09
N VAL A 623 -31.85 41.20 7.04
CA VAL A 623 -31.41 42.60 7.29
C VAL A 623 -31.23 43.11 8.75
N SER A 624 -29.94 43.25 9.10
CA SER A 624 -29.27 44.28 9.92
C SER A 624 -30.05 45.03 11.02
N SER A 625 -29.67 44.81 12.28
CA SER A 625 -29.39 45.91 13.22
C SER A 625 -28.50 45.46 14.39
N THR A 626 -27.61 46.37 14.76
CA THR A 626 -26.63 46.34 15.84
C THR A 626 -27.22 46.03 17.22
N THR A 627 -26.68 45.02 17.91
CA THR A 627 -26.74 44.92 19.37
C THR A 627 -25.42 44.38 19.92
N SER A 628 -24.80 45.21 20.75
CA SER A 628 -23.56 44.96 21.49
C SER A 628 -23.75 43.88 22.56
N TYR A 629 -23.14 42.72 22.35
CA TYR A 629 -22.93 41.72 23.40
C TYR A 629 -21.43 41.55 23.65
N GLY A 630 -21.07 41.54 24.93
CA GLY A 630 -19.71 41.68 25.44
C GLY A 630 -18.71 40.70 24.83
N LEU A 631 -17.63 41.26 24.29
CA LEU A 631 -16.44 40.54 23.85
C LEU A 631 -15.83 39.81 25.06
N ARG A 632 -16.07 38.50 25.17
CA ARG A 632 -15.03 37.61 25.71
C ARG A 632 -13.86 37.72 24.74
N ALA A 633 -12.75 38.29 25.20
CA ALA A 633 -11.53 38.39 24.43
C ALA A 633 -11.04 36.97 24.07
N ILE A 634 -11.37 36.53 22.86
CA ILE A 634 -10.68 35.42 22.19
C ILE A 634 -9.24 35.92 22.03
N ARG A 635 -8.29 35.30 22.72
CA ARG A 635 -6.86 35.59 22.45
C ARG A 635 -6.65 35.37 20.95
N PRO A 636 -6.08 36.34 20.20
CA PRO A 636 -5.78 36.11 18.81
C PRO A 636 -4.82 34.91 18.73
N ALA A 637 -5.16 33.94 17.88
CA ALA A 637 -4.24 32.86 17.57
C ALA A 637 -2.89 33.48 17.15
N PRO A 638 -1.74 32.94 17.62
CA PRO A 638 -0.45 33.39 17.12
C PRO A 638 -0.46 33.38 15.59
N PRO A 639 0.03 34.44 14.93
CA PRO A 639 0.01 34.51 13.49
C PRO A 639 0.80 33.33 12.90
N THR A 640 0.33 32.80 11.76
CA THR A 640 1.06 31.79 11.00
C THR A 640 2.45 32.32 10.65
N PRO A 641 3.53 31.55 10.90
CA PRO A 641 4.89 31.96 10.59
C PRO A 641 4.98 32.42 9.14
N ALA A 642 5.77 33.46 8.89
CA ALA A 642 5.84 34.11 7.58
C ALA A 642 6.12 33.11 6.44
N LEU A 643 6.99 32.12 6.68
CA LEU A 643 7.28 31.07 5.69
C LEU A 643 6.06 30.22 5.32
N PHE A 644 5.22 29.85 6.29
CA PHE A 644 4.06 28.98 6.05
C PHE A 644 2.81 29.73 5.58
N SER A 645 2.79 31.06 5.71
CA SER A 645 1.76 31.94 5.14
C SER A 645 2.12 32.47 3.75
N ASP A 646 3.37 32.29 3.32
CA ASP A 646 3.85 32.65 1.99
C ASP A 646 3.20 31.78 0.89
N PRO A 647 2.76 32.36 -0.24
CA PRO A 647 2.19 31.58 -1.36
C PRO A 647 3.13 30.52 -1.94
N GLY A 648 4.44 30.64 -1.73
CA GLY A 648 5.42 29.60 -2.06
C GLY A 648 5.18 28.29 -1.31
N TRP A 649 4.64 28.35 -0.09
CA TRP A 649 4.33 27.16 0.71
C TRP A 649 3.21 26.35 0.06
N ASP A 650 2.15 27.01 -0.38
CA ASP A 650 1.07 26.35 -1.12
C ASP A 650 1.57 25.81 -2.47
N LYS A 651 2.44 26.57 -3.14
CA LYS A 651 3.01 26.18 -4.45
C LYS A 651 3.87 24.92 -4.35
N ILE A 652 4.71 24.78 -3.32
CA ILE A 652 5.54 23.57 -3.13
C ILE A 652 4.71 22.37 -2.67
N ASN A 653 3.59 22.58 -1.96
CA ASN A 653 2.73 21.50 -1.48
C ASN A 653 1.68 21.06 -2.51
N ASN A 654 1.36 21.89 -3.51
CA ASN A 654 0.52 21.50 -4.64
C ASN A 654 1.35 20.80 -5.73
N THR A 655 1.35 19.47 -5.74
CA THR A 655 2.11 18.67 -6.71
C THR A 655 1.28 18.41 -7.97
N ILE A 656 1.73 18.92 -9.12
CA ILE A 656 1.05 18.70 -10.41
C ILE A 656 1.59 17.44 -11.10
N LEU A 657 2.90 17.19 -11.04
CA LEU A 657 3.48 15.95 -11.53
C LEU A 657 3.96 15.13 -10.35
N SER A 658 3.16 14.17 -9.91
CA SER A 658 3.60 13.19 -8.92
C SER A 658 4.16 11.98 -9.64
N THR A 659 5.44 11.71 -9.42
CA THR A 659 6.18 10.67 -10.15
C THR A 659 6.80 9.68 -9.18
N SER A 660 6.97 8.43 -9.62
CA SER A 660 7.70 7.42 -8.86
C SER A 660 8.33 6.42 -9.82
N ASN A 661 9.49 5.88 -9.44
CA ASN A 661 10.19 4.79 -10.12
C ASN A 661 10.13 3.52 -9.27
N CYS A 662 9.80 2.39 -9.88
CA CYS A 662 9.73 1.09 -9.21
C CYS A 662 10.11 -0.04 -10.19
N GLY A 663 11.41 -0.20 -10.48
CA GLY A 663 11.90 -1.25 -11.37
C GLY A 663 12.19 -2.58 -10.65
N ASN A 664 11.48 -3.64 -11.04
CA ASN A 664 11.78 -5.03 -10.66
C ASN A 664 11.27 -6.00 -11.76
N PRO A 665 12.00 -7.08 -12.09
CA PRO A 665 11.55 -8.09 -13.06
C PRO A 665 10.21 -8.76 -12.75
N CYS A 666 9.72 -8.71 -11.50
CA CYS A 666 8.40 -9.24 -11.16
C CYS A 666 7.24 -8.33 -11.59
N LEU A 667 7.53 -7.08 -11.97
CA LEU A 667 6.52 -6.09 -12.31
C LEU A 667 6.48 -5.82 -13.81
N ARG A 668 5.28 -5.90 -14.36
CA ARG A 668 4.99 -5.43 -15.70
C ARG A 668 4.76 -3.91 -15.70
N HIS A 669 3.94 -3.43 -14.77
CA HIS A 669 3.63 -2.01 -14.55
C HIS A 669 3.39 -1.71 -13.07
N PHE A 670 3.40 -0.43 -12.73
CA PHE A 670 2.80 0.08 -11.51
C PHE A 670 2.26 1.47 -11.73
N GLY A 671 1.37 1.92 -10.85
CA GLY A 671 0.83 3.27 -10.90
C GLY A 671 0.03 3.63 -9.67
N PHE A 672 -0.45 4.87 -9.66
CA PHE A 672 -1.25 5.48 -8.60
C PHE A 672 -2.06 6.63 -9.21
N GLY A 673 -3.09 7.13 -8.52
CA GLY A 673 -3.86 8.29 -8.98
C GLY A 673 -3.10 9.62 -8.80
N PRO A 674 -3.59 10.73 -9.37
CA PRO A 674 -2.96 12.04 -9.18
C PRO A 674 -3.14 12.53 -7.72
N THR A 675 -2.14 13.23 -7.19
CA THR A 675 -2.16 13.78 -5.82
C THR A 675 -2.80 15.17 -5.74
N SER A 676 -3.14 15.77 -6.88
CA SER A 676 -3.86 17.03 -6.99
C SER A 676 -4.96 16.91 -8.06
N ALA A 677 -6.01 17.72 -7.93
CA ALA A 677 -7.15 17.70 -8.85
C ALA A 677 -6.73 18.03 -10.31
N ASP A 678 -5.71 18.87 -10.47
CA ASP A 678 -5.14 19.24 -11.76
C ASP A 678 -3.86 18.46 -12.07
N GLY A 679 -3.59 17.34 -11.38
CA GLY A 679 -2.31 16.63 -11.44
C GLY A 679 -2.27 15.44 -12.40
N PHE A 680 -1.08 14.87 -12.49
CA PHE A 680 -0.79 13.54 -13.03
C PHE A 680 -0.16 12.67 -11.94
N GLY A 681 -0.60 11.41 -11.85
CA GLY A 681 0.12 10.35 -11.16
C GLY A 681 0.86 9.49 -12.17
N ILE A 682 2.19 9.42 -12.09
CA ILE A 682 3.04 8.74 -13.09
C ILE A 682 3.93 7.70 -12.41
N GLY A 683 3.61 6.42 -12.62
CA GLY A 683 4.52 5.32 -12.32
C GLY A 683 5.34 4.95 -13.55
N TYR A 684 6.65 4.72 -13.39
CA TYR A 684 7.49 4.30 -14.51
C TYR A 684 8.56 3.27 -14.15
N ILE A 685 8.80 2.34 -15.08
CA ILE A 685 9.79 1.26 -14.95
C ILE A 685 10.79 1.41 -16.09
N ILE A 686 12.07 1.59 -15.74
CA ILE A 686 13.16 1.64 -16.71
C ILE A 686 13.74 0.23 -16.87
N LYS A 687 13.45 -0.42 -18.01
CA LYS A 687 14.01 -1.72 -18.39
C LYS A 687 15.32 -1.50 -19.17
N ASP A 688 16.02 -2.59 -19.46
CA ASP A 688 17.33 -2.52 -20.13
C ASP A 688 17.23 -1.87 -21.52
N ASP A 689 16.23 -2.26 -22.32
CA ASP A 689 16.04 -1.77 -23.70
C ASP A 689 14.67 -1.13 -23.97
N SER A 690 13.82 -0.99 -22.96
CA SER A 690 12.52 -0.30 -23.03
C SER A 690 12.20 0.49 -21.76
N ILE A 691 11.14 1.30 -21.79
CA ILE A 691 10.63 2.04 -20.63
C ILE A 691 9.11 1.93 -20.60
N SER A 692 8.58 1.51 -19.45
CA SER A 692 7.13 1.37 -19.25
C SER A 692 6.61 2.53 -18.42
N PHE A 693 5.57 3.21 -18.88
CA PHE A 693 4.92 4.34 -18.18
C PHE A 693 3.45 4.04 -17.94
N CYS A 694 2.96 4.32 -16.73
CA CYS A 694 1.55 4.33 -16.39
C CYS A 694 1.20 5.71 -15.85
N ALA A 695 0.39 6.45 -16.59
CA ALA A 695 -0.08 7.78 -16.21
C ALA A 695 -1.58 7.76 -15.90
N SER A 696 -1.94 8.46 -14.84
CA SER A 696 -3.31 8.75 -14.44
C SER A 696 -3.50 10.26 -14.31
N SER A 697 -4.71 10.75 -14.57
CA SER A 697 -5.09 12.14 -14.28
C SER A 697 -6.58 12.27 -14.05
N LYS A 698 -7.01 13.43 -13.53
CA LYS A 698 -8.42 13.78 -13.41
C LYS A 698 -8.78 14.78 -14.51
N HIS A 699 -9.66 14.39 -15.44
CA HIS A 699 -10.11 15.24 -16.56
C HIS A 699 -9.01 15.98 -17.36
N ARG A 700 -7.83 15.38 -17.57
CA ARG A 700 -6.77 15.96 -18.42
C ARG A 700 -6.63 15.18 -19.73
N GLN A 701 -5.67 15.59 -20.55
CA GLN A 701 -5.34 14.94 -21.83
C GLN A 701 -4.24 13.89 -21.61
N THR A 702 -4.48 12.84 -20.81
CA THR A 702 -3.45 11.86 -20.41
C THR A 702 -2.83 11.17 -21.61
N ALA A 703 -3.66 10.78 -22.58
CA ALA A 703 -3.20 10.15 -23.81
C ALA A 703 -2.26 11.08 -24.60
N ARG A 704 -2.64 12.37 -24.71
CA ARG A 704 -1.83 13.35 -25.43
C ARG A 704 -0.51 13.63 -24.70
N PHE A 705 -0.52 13.68 -23.38
CA PHE A 705 0.71 13.83 -22.59
C PHE A 705 1.70 12.69 -22.88
N LEU A 706 1.24 11.42 -22.85
CA LEU A 706 2.10 10.27 -23.18
C LEU A 706 2.55 10.26 -24.64
N TYR A 707 1.71 10.69 -25.59
CA TYR A 707 2.12 10.85 -26.98
C TYR A 707 3.24 11.90 -27.14
N THR A 708 3.12 13.04 -26.45
CA THR A 708 4.16 14.07 -26.43
C THR A 708 5.45 13.54 -25.78
N LEU A 709 5.34 12.75 -24.71
CA LEU A 709 6.48 12.10 -24.06
C LEU A 709 7.20 11.13 -25.01
N GLU A 710 6.48 10.26 -25.70
CA GLU A 710 7.04 9.35 -26.69
C GLU A 710 7.75 10.11 -27.82
N SER A 711 7.10 11.14 -28.36
CA SER A 711 7.69 11.99 -29.40
C SER A 711 8.98 12.65 -28.92
N TYR A 712 9.00 13.17 -27.69
CA TYR A 712 10.20 13.73 -27.07
C TYR A 712 11.32 12.68 -26.96
N LEU A 713 11.01 11.47 -26.49
CA LEU A 713 11.99 10.39 -26.32
C LEU A 713 12.64 10.01 -27.66
N PHE A 714 11.87 9.91 -28.74
CA PHE A 714 12.42 9.67 -30.07
C PHE A 714 13.29 10.83 -30.57
N GLU A 715 12.88 12.07 -30.31
CA GLU A 715 13.63 13.24 -30.76
C GLU A 715 14.96 13.39 -30.02
N ILE A 716 14.96 13.26 -28.70
CA ILE A 716 16.20 13.35 -27.92
C ILE A 716 17.18 12.22 -28.29
N ARG A 717 16.69 11.02 -28.63
CA ARG A 717 17.53 9.93 -29.15
C ARG A 717 18.25 10.34 -30.43
N LYS A 718 17.56 11.01 -31.37
CA LYS A 718 18.16 11.51 -32.62
C LYS A 718 19.22 12.57 -32.33
N LEU A 719 18.92 13.54 -31.46
CA LEU A 719 19.86 14.59 -31.07
C LEU A 719 21.12 14.01 -30.44
N LEU A 720 20.97 13.10 -29.48
CA LEU A 720 22.10 12.42 -28.83
C LEU A 720 22.95 11.64 -29.83
N ARG A 721 22.34 10.89 -30.76
CA ARG A 721 23.09 10.19 -31.81
C ARG A 721 23.84 11.15 -32.74
N ALA A 722 23.24 12.30 -33.07
CA ALA A 722 23.86 13.29 -33.95
C ALA A 722 25.06 13.98 -33.30
N THR A 723 24.95 14.34 -32.02
CA THR A 723 26.03 15.02 -31.28
C THR A 723 27.17 14.06 -30.91
N ASN A 724 26.87 12.79 -30.57
CA ASN A 724 27.91 11.79 -30.26
C ASN A 724 28.66 11.24 -31.49
N ARG A 725 28.15 11.43 -32.72
CA ARG A 725 28.88 11.02 -33.94
C ARG A 725 30.13 11.86 -34.20
N LYS A 726 30.16 13.11 -33.74
CA LYS A 726 31.28 14.04 -33.96
C LYS A 726 32.49 13.76 -33.04
N THR A 727 32.33 12.95 -32.00
CA THR A 727 33.38 12.60 -31.03
C THR A 727 34.03 11.23 -31.29
N ALA A 728 33.54 10.42 -32.24
CA ALA A 728 34.07 9.10 -32.56
C ALA A 728 35.03 9.11 -33.77
N SER A 729 36.23 8.52 -33.59
CA SER A 729 37.26 8.36 -34.63
C SER A 729 36.78 7.53 -35.83
N PRO A 730 37.28 7.75 -37.07
CA PRO A 730 36.73 7.18 -38.31
C PRO A 730 36.67 5.65 -38.41
N ARG A 731 37.35 4.91 -37.53
CA ARG A 731 37.38 3.43 -37.58
C ARG A 731 36.11 2.76 -37.06
N THR A 732 35.32 3.40 -36.21
CA THR A 732 34.08 2.82 -35.65
C THR A 732 32.84 3.07 -36.50
N SER A 733 32.91 3.90 -37.56
CA SER A 733 31.73 4.22 -38.39
C SER A 733 31.36 3.09 -39.37
N ARG A 734 32.34 2.34 -39.89
CA ARG A 734 32.11 1.27 -40.89
C ARG A 734 31.36 0.05 -40.33
N ALA A 735 31.60 -0.32 -39.07
CA ALA A 735 30.91 -1.45 -38.44
C ALA A 735 29.41 -1.14 -38.22
N ARG A 736 29.05 0.12 -37.96
CA ARG A 736 27.66 0.56 -37.76
C ARG A 736 26.90 0.83 -39.05
N GLU A 737 27.58 1.17 -40.15
CA GLU A 737 26.91 1.26 -41.47
C GLU A 737 26.33 -0.09 -41.91
N MET A 738 27.01 -1.20 -41.59
CA MET A 738 26.48 -2.55 -41.86
C MET A 738 25.23 -2.88 -41.02
N GLU A 739 25.13 -2.34 -39.80
CA GLU A 739 24.00 -2.57 -38.89
C GLU A 739 22.73 -1.84 -39.39
N ILE A 740 22.89 -0.62 -39.91
CA ILE A 740 21.80 0.17 -40.51
C ILE A 740 21.31 -0.45 -41.83
N ILE A 741 22.20 -1.09 -42.59
CA ILE A 741 21.83 -1.83 -43.80
C ILE A 741 21.04 -3.10 -43.44
N ALA A 742 21.38 -3.77 -42.33
CA ALA A 742 20.64 -4.93 -41.83
C ALA A 742 19.21 -4.58 -41.35
N GLU A 743 19.03 -3.44 -40.68
CA GLU A 743 17.70 -2.96 -40.27
C GLU A 743 16.80 -2.60 -41.47
N ARG A 744 17.36 -2.11 -42.59
CA ARG A 744 16.59 -1.82 -43.81
C ARG A 744 16.11 -3.05 -44.56
N LEU A 745 16.76 -4.21 -44.38
CA LEU A 745 16.45 -5.45 -45.12
C LEU A 745 15.36 -6.31 -44.45
N GLN A 746 14.96 -6.00 -43.22
CA GLN A 746 13.94 -6.77 -42.47
C GLN A 746 12.49 -6.29 -42.72
N GLY A 747 12.28 -5.24 -43.51
CA GLY A 747 10.97 -4.61 -43.69
C GLY A 747 10.03 -5.21 -44.74
N ASP A 748 10.44 -6.20 -45.55
CA ASP A 748 9.76 -6.45 -46.84
C ASP A 748 9.24 -7.87 -47.12
N HIS A 749 8.99 -8.70 -46.10
CA HIS A 749 8.32 -9.99 -46.30
C HIS A 749 7.20 -10.27 -45.30
N ARG A 750 5.96 -9.95 -45.69
CA ARG A 750 4.74 -10.70 -45.33
C ARG A 750 3.53 -10.19 -46.15
N ARG A 751 3.22 -10.89 -47.25
CA ARG A 751 1.90 -10.85 -47.92
C ARG A 751 1.51 -12.23 -48.43
N GLY A 752 0.28 -12.64 -48.09
CA GLY A 752 -0.48 -13.74 -48.72
C GLY A 752 -1.34 -14.47 -47.68
N ARG A 753 -2.57 -14.91 -47.93
CA ARG A 753 -3.60 -14.71 -48.98
C ARG A 753 -4.89 -15.32 -48.41
N LEU A 754 -6.05 -14.68 -48.63
CA LEU A 754 -7.39 -15.15 -48.25
C LEU A 754 -7.89 -16.27 -49.16
N VAL A 755 -8.62 -17.26 -48.60
CA VAL A 755 -9.48 -18.19 -49.34
C VAL A 755 -10.84 -18.31 -48.63
N ARG A 756 -11.90 -17.98 -49.38
CA ARG A 756 -13.33 -18.18 -49.05
C ARG A 756 -13.76 -19.61 -49.40
N GLY A 757 -14.76 -20.13 -48.69
CA GLY A 757 -15.57 -21.26 -49.15
C GLY A 757 -16.75 -21.53 -48.21
N ASP A 758 -17.94 -21.16 -48.66
CA ASP A 758 -19.27 -21.67 -48.25
C ASP A 758 -20.06 -21.77 -49.59
N PRO A 759 -20.98 -22.72 -49.85
CA PRO A 759 -22.31 -22.66 -49.22
C PRO A 759 -23.11 -23.99 -49.07
N GLY A 760 -24.08 -23.96 -48.16
CA GLY A 760 -25.41 -24.60 -48.28
C GLY A 760 -25.58 -25.95 -47.56
N ALA A 761 -26.76 -26.39 -47.12
CA ALA A 761 -28.11 -25.86 -47.10
C ALA A 761 -29.00 -26.87 -46.30
N VAL A 762 -30.06 -26.38 -45.64
CA VAL A 762 -31.42 -26.99 -45.61
C VAL A 762 -31.77 -28.16 -44.64
N ARG A 763 -32.68 -27.80 -43.70
CA ARG A 763 -33.94 -28.46 -43.23
C ARG A 763 -33.98 -29.53 -42.11
N ARG A 764 -34.84 -29.15 -41.13
CA ARG A 764 -36.01 -29.85 -40.52
C ARG A 764 -35.80 -31.17 -39.76
N GLY A 765 -36.44 -31.20 -38.58
CA GLY A 765 -37.00 -32.42 -37.99
C GLY A 765 -37.46 -32.18 -36.56
N ALA A 766 -38.76 -32.01 -36.37
CA ALA A 766 -39.42 -32.02 -35.06
C ALA A 766 -39.52 -33.46 -34.54
N ASP A 767 -39.73 -33.62 -33.23
CA ASP A 767 -40.83 -34.41 -32.63
C ASP A 767 -40.50 -34.82 -31.18
N THR A 768 -41.14 -34.14 -30.23
CA THR A 768 -41.73 -34.71 -28.99
C THR A 768 -42.83 -35.72 -29.38
N PRO A 769 -43.30 -36.70 -28.55
CA PRO A 769 -43.80 -36.50 -27.17
C PRO A 769 -43.60 -37.77 -26.28
N THR A 770 -44.12 -37.99 -25.06
CA THR A 770 -45.46 -37.76 -24.46
C THR A 770 -45.45 -38.31 -23.00
N THR A 771 -46.23 -37.67 -22.11
CA THR A 771 -47.12 -38.23 -21.03
C THR A 771 -46.50 -39.07 -19.91
N ASP A 772 -46.96 -39.10 -18.65
CA ASP A 772 -48.23 -38.80 -17.98
C ASP A 772 -47.90 -38.84 -16.46
N SER A 773 -48.38 -37.99 -15.54
CA SER A 773 -49.72 -37.86 -14.92
C SER A 773 -49.56 -37.98 -13.39
N GLY A 774 -50.23 -37.13 -12.60
CA GLY A 774 -50.46 -37.41 -11.16
C GLY A 774 -50.48 -36.22 -10.18
N GLU A 775 -51.49 -35.36 -10.31
CA GLU A 775 -52.32 -34.66 -9.29
C GLU A 775 -52.39 -35.31 -7.87
N ILE A 776 -52.64 -34.68 -6.69
CA ILE A 776 -53.50 -33.55 -6.22
C ILE A 776 -53.12 -33.18 -4.74
N GLU A 777 -53.34 -31.90 -4.37
CA GLU A 777 -53.81 -31.18 -3.13
C GLU A 777 -53.80 -31.89 -1.73
N ASP A 778 -53.81 -31.28 -0.53
CA ASP A 778 -54.44 -30.03 -0.04
C ASP A 778 -54.04 -29.74 1.45
N ASP A 779 -54.16 -28.46 1.83
CA ASP A 779 -54.49 -27.78 3.10
C ASP A 779 -54.05 -28.21 4.53
N GLY A 780 -53.85 -27.19 5.38
CA GLY A 780 -54.18 -27.29 6.81
C GLY A 780 -53.48 -26.35 7.80
N MET A 781 -54.08 -25.20 8.07
CA MET A 781 -53.69 -24.19 9.09
C MET A 781 -53.80 -24.63 10.57
N GLY A 782 -53.00 -23.97 11.43
CA GLY A 782 -53.50 -23.31 12.66
C GLY A 782 -53.03 -23.81 14.03
N GLY A 783 -52.74 -22.87 14.95
CA GLY A 783 -52.89 -23.11 16.40
C GLY A 783 -51.85 -22.48 17.34
N TYR A 784 -52.24 -21.41 18.04
CA TYR A 784 -51.54 -20.71 19.12
C TYR A 784 -51.51 -21.48 20.47
N GLY A 785 -50.52 -21.20 21.33
CA GLY A 785 -50.53 -21.55 22.76
C GLY A 785 -49.46 -20.81 23.57
N PHE A 786 -49.86 -20.20 24.70
CA PHE A 786 -49.14 -19.21 25.52
C PHE A 786 -48.93 -19.75 26.97
N PHE A 787 -47.95 -19.18 27.71
CA PHE A 787 -47.53 -19.38 29.13
C PHE A 787 -46.71 -20.66 29.42
N ASP A 788 -45.64 -20.66 30.22
CA ASP A 788 -45.50 -20.01 31.53
C ASP A 788 -44.02 -19.75 31.92
N ALA A 789 -43.80 -18.62 32.59
CA ALA A 789 -42.54 -18.16 33.14
C ALA A 789 -42.45 -18.59 34.61
N GLY A 790 -41.67 -19.65 34.89
CA GLY A 790 -41.62 -20.17 36.26
C GLY A 790 -40.56 -21.23 36.53
N MET A 791 -39.41 -21.20 35.86
CA MET A 791 -38.35 -22.21 36.06
C MET A 791 -36.92 -21.62 36.00
N LEU A 792 -36.76 -20.29 36.09
CA LEU A 792 -35.46 -19.62 35.97
C LEU A 792 -34.70 -19.43 37.30
N LEU A 793 -35.35 -19.59 38.46
CA LEU A 793 -34.72 -19.29 39.75
C LEU A 793 -34.13 -20.50 40.50
N HIS A 794 -34.43 -21.74 40.06
CA HIS A 794 -33.90 -22.96 40.69
C HIS A 794 -32.75 -23.61 39.90
N ALA A 795 -32.56 -23.23 38.62
CA ALA A 795 -31.42 -23.65 37.80
C ALA A 795 -30.14 -22.84 38.10
N LEU A 796 -30.26 -21.61 38.63
CA LEU A 796 -29.12 -20.73 38.90
C LEU A 796 -28.38 -21.00 40.22
N LYS A 797 -28.88 -21.90 41.09
CA LYS A 797 -28.20 -22.27 42.34
C LYS A 797 -27.52 -23.64 42.31
N GLY A 798 -27.81 -24.49 41.32
CA GLY A 798 -27.14 -25.78 41.12
C GLY A 798 -25.88 -25.72 40.23
N LEU A 799 -25.69 -24.63 39.47
CA LEU A 799 -24.58 -24.51 38.51
C LEU A 799 -23.26 -23.98 39.09
N ASN A 800 -23.25 -23.50 40.34
CA ASN A 800 -22.03 -22.97 40.98
C ASN A 800 -21.20 -24.02 41.72
N THR A 801 -21.70 -25.24 41.91
CA THR A 801 -20.95 -26.32 42.56
C THR A 801 -20.31 -27.33 41.58
N ASP A 802 -20.72 -27.33 40.31
CA ASP A 802 -20.12 -28.16 39.26
C ASP A 802 -19.04 -27.43 38.43
N ARG A 803 -18.82 -26.13 38.68
CA ARG A 803 -17.83 -25.30 37.97
C ARG A 803 -16.40 -25.39 38.52
N GLU A 804 -16.17 -26.02 39.67
CA GLU A 804 -14.82 -26.19 40.24
C GLU A 804 -14.22 -27.60 40.04
N ARG A 805 -14.83 -28.46 39.21
CA ARG A 805 -14.35 -29.84 38.99
C ARG A 805 -14.06 -30.27 37.56
N ASN A 806 -14.14 -29.40 36.56
CA ASN A 806 -13.71 -29.72 35.20
C ASN A 806 -12.63 -28.73 34.75
N GLY A 807 -11.41 -29.24 34.60
CA GLY A 807 -10.25 -28.48 34.15
C GLY A 807 -10.45 -27.84 32.77
N ASP A 808 -9.70 -26.76 32.56
CA ASP A 808 -9.62 -25.94 31.34
C ASP A 808 -9.75 -26.78 30.06
N LYS A 809 -10.92 -26.69 29.44
CA LYS A 809 -11.04 -26.91 27.99
C LYS A 809 -10.93 -25.53 27.34
N PRO A 810 -10.07 -25.35 26.32
CA PRO A 810 -10.04 -24.10 25.57
C PRO A 810 -11.44 -23.82 25.02
N GLU A 811 -11.94 -22.59 25.20
CA GLU A 811 -13.20 -22.14 24.62
C GLU A 811 -13.15 -22.36 23.10
N ARG A 812 -14.12 -23.09 22.54
CA ARG A 812 -14.22 -23.34 21.10
C ARG A 812 -14.60 -22.04 20.40
N ARG A 813 -13.81 -21.62 19.41
CA ARG A 813 -14.08 -20.46 18.56
C ARG A 813 -15.44 -20.59 17.88
N ARG A 814 -16.28 -19.55 17.97
CA ARG A 814 -17.51 -19.45 17.18
C ARG A 814 -17.15 -19.15 15.73
N PHE A 815 -17.54 -20.01 14.81
CA PHE A 815 -17.27 -19.79 13.39
C PHE A 815 -18.38 -18.97 12.74
N VAL A 816 -18.00 -17.80 12.22
CA VAL A 816 -18.91 -16.80 11.61
C VAL A 816 -19.17 -17.13 10.14
N GLY A 817 -20.41 -16.92 9.69
CA GLY A 817 -20.81 -17.08 8.29
C GLY A 817 -21.21 -18.50 7.87
N LYS A 818 -21.90 -18.58 6.73
CA LYS A 818 -22.43 -19.81 6.15
C LYS A 818 -21.30 -20.69 5.61
N LYS A 819 -21.15 -21.89 6.16
CA LYS A 819 -20.19 -22.89 5.70
C LYS A 819 -20.55 -23.35 4.28
N LEU A 820 -19.61 -23.26 3.34
CA LEU A 820 -19.78 -23.80 2.01
C LEU A 820 -19.66 -25.32 2.04
N ARG A 821 -20.47 -26.01 1.23
CA ARG A 821 -20.35 -27.46 1.04
C ARG A 821 -19.26 -27.71 0.01
N LEU A 822 -18.19 -28.37 0.44
CA LEU A 822 -17.30 -29.08 -0.47
C LEU A 822 -18.11 -30.30 -0.94
N ASN A 823 -18.94 -30.16 -1.96
CA ASN A 823 -19.54 -31.36 -2.58
C ASN A 823 -18.40 -32.24 -3.10
N GLU A 824 -18.56 -33.56 -3.02
CA GLU A 824 -17.61 -34.56 -3.52
C GLU A 824 -17.24 -34.22 -4.98
N TYR A 825 -16.08 -33.60 -5.20
CA TYR A 825 -15.52 -33.25 -6.50
C TYR A 825 -14.07 -33.72 -6.57
#